data_AF-A0A562JC36-F1
#
_entry.id   AF-A0A562JC36-F1
#
_cell.length_a   1.000
_cell.length_b   1.000
_cell.length_c   1.000
_cell.angle_alpha   90.00
_cell.angle_beta   90.00
_cell.angle_gamma   90.00
#
_symmetry.space_group_name_H-M   'P 1'
#
loop_
_entity.id
_entity.type
_entity.pdbx_description
1 polymer ?
#
loop_
_entity_poly.entity_id
_entity_poly.type
_entity_poly.pdbx_seq_one_letter_code
_entity_poly.pdbx_strand_id
1 'polypeptide(L)'
;MDSQTEKYHKSIFQFELAKLKEKGYITDEHYAITMSAHNKYYSNLDEKRQEHELIHAAVIKQNTRQPAQQPVKPKKKLSPEEARERNISWLLNIGVILLLIGGLFVATSNWDTMSNWMKSGSIAFVSLLFYGMAYISNKILKIERTSFAFIVLGSLFLPIFILSVGWFKLLGPYFSFYGEGRFILGAAGSFLIVPIYSILAKKLSSRLFVWFAYIALSASAGYTLAAFKLEKDGFYLGLMLFNALLAAAYHRIKNHEDLKLFSKELVYFAQINLVLSTILMLAFFNSPVFYSVNILVSAAIYLSMVYVTGKKEFHFVFSLLIVYGAYQLIEHSVLDVAAPVFYALVGTGFLLVPRMMDHHYPWEKVFRVTSSIVSILAFLYISVEGILLRMNEPSAALLLAYIILAVQFIYLAKMMANVLFAYLAPIFIASALYEIMLMLDQAFGFKNFILPVFFIGFVLFISIGYSLKHPMLKVIDSSSRDVGNGIMVFSILLAIGLWDWMAAGTMLLIFSFVMFLVNTVEKRSFYTEAAPWAIPISIGFAFMFYGEEMRRTFSLYHDSLGMAMNTVMASAVLLVLTYVLKWKNHKTAARNAFFIAQGFYSISLFSALVLPINDVWVRPAILLGGVAMYLALYFAIKQVWVPFFAATVSLLAYFSIINGLTLARVNFEYFNWIQLPIGAFILLAIAYFLLKKDSILAKGFSWIGHFYMPLAMFLTLFMYRENSIWGFLGALGVYWISSRVSRKEWKVKVFLYSAFLALFMSILTGMDHIRDGEYSEFAFLLVSCIIFAFWLHAHQADKQRSIFFLIPWSVVGILAFLSAYPFGWVPFVVSVLYAAGLIAYLHRLKLDILSGIPLFLIFIGTMKFLYINQISPEFKTLTAAGFGLILAIIGKTIYNRTFLFEGKRKQADSYTITAFLFFLSIYLFHAEDLWAKVLPGLLISIFIYLQRNRIPSNHFWMPGLLSGFVLLEPYYALLRHIEIPALLTRELYVLPWIALIILTRKILKDRYGKLTNRLQWALLISVSLLLVQDGLASNTVYDALIVGTLSLLSMLAGTFFRIKAYFFVGSGVLLLNVLLQTRPYWGSLPWWAYLLIAGSLLITVASYNEWKKQQTAKGEEPLISIWKNIIIKKLKEWQ
;
A
#
# COMPACT_ATOMS: atom_id res chain seq x y z
N MET A 1 -8.38 -15.94 21.02
CA MET A 1 -9.11 -15.03 20.11
C MET A 1 -10.48 -14.78 20.70
N ASP A 2 -11.16 -13.69 20.33
CA ASP A 2 -12.59 -13.57 20.62
C ASP A 2 -13.40 -14.42 19.62
N SER A 3 -14.59 -14.85 20.02
CA SER A 3 -15.51 -15.67 19.22
C SER A 3 -15.90 -15.03 17.89
N GLN A 4 -15.98 -13.69 17.81
CA GLN A 4 -16.21 -12.99 16.54
C GLN A 4 -15.00 -13.09 15.62
N THR A 5 -13.79 -12.92 16.15
CA THR A 5 -12.54 -13.11 15.40
C THR A 5 -12.41 -14.56 14.91
N GLU A 6 -12.75 -15.53 15.75
CA GLU A 6 -12.67 -16.95 15.42
C GLU A 6 -13.65 -17.35 14.29
N LYS A 7 -14.87 -16.82 14.30
CA LYS A 7 -15.82 -16.96 13.18
C LYS A 7 -15.34 -16.28 11.90
N TYR A 8 -14.71 -15.11 12.00
CA TYR A 8 -14.15 -14.37 10.86
C TYR A 8 -12.99 -15.10 10.19
N HIS A 9 -12.09 -15.74 10.95
CA HIS A 9 -11.03 -16.57 10.37
C HIS A 9 -11.55 -17.88 9.76
N LYS A 10 -12.57 -18.51 10.35
CA LYS A 10 -13.26 -19.66 9.73
C LYS A 10 -13.86 -19.28 8.36
N SER A 11 -14.58 -18.16 8.26
CA SER A 11 -15.21 -17.76 6.99
C SER A 11 -14.19 -17.38 5.90
N ILE A 12 -13.09 -16.70 6.26
CA ILE A 12 -11.98 -16.43 5.31
C ILE A 12 -11.36 -17.73 4.81
N PHE A 13 -11.04 -18.67 5.69
CA PHE A 13 -10.45 -19.95 5.28
C PHE A 13 -11.38 -20.74 4.36
N GLN A 14 -12.66 -20.81 4.70
CA GLN A 14 -13.68 -21.47 3.88
C GLN A 14 -13.81 -20.82 2.50
N PHE A 15 -13.81 -19.49 2.44
CA PHE A 15 -13.90 -18.73 1.18
C PHE A 15 -12.70 -18.96 0.26
N GLU A 16 -11.47 -18.79 0.76
CA GLU A 16 -10.27 -18.98 -0.07
C GLU A 16 -10.06 -20.45 -0.46
N LEU A 17 -10.39 -21.42 0.41
CA LEU A 17 -10.31 -22.85 0.05
C LEU A 17 -11.35 -23.23 -1.02
N ALA A 18 -12.58 -22.71 -0.95
CA ALA A 18 -13.60 -22.93 -1.98
C ALA A 18 -13.19 -22.32 -3.33
N LYS A 19 -12.58 -21.14 -3.31
CA LYS A 19 -12.06 -20.41 -4.47
C LYS A 19 -10.81 -21.07 -5.09
N LEU A 20 -10.00 -21.78 -4.31
CA LEU A 20 -8.93 -22.66 -4.81
C LEU A 20 -9.49 -23.88 -5.54
N LYS A 21 -10.55 -24.49 -5.00
CA LYS A 21 -11.29 -25.59 -5.65
C LYS A 21 -11.97 -25.13 -6.94
N GLU A 22 -12.72 -24.04 -6.90
CA GLU A 22 -13.45 -23.47 -8.06
C GLU A 22 -12.51 -23.18 -9.24
N LYS A 23 -11.27 -22.74 -8.95
CA LYS A 23 -10.24 -22.48 -9.96
C LYS A 23 -9.38 -23.70 -10.32
N GLY A 24 -9.71 -24.89 -9.83
CA GLY A 24 -9.03 -26.15 -10.17
C GLY A 24 -7.62 -26.32 -9.59
N TYR A 25 -7.22 -25.53 -8.58
CA TYR A 25 -5.91 -25.66 -7.93
C TYR A 25 -5.85 -26.80 -6.90
N ILE A 26 -7.01 -27.27 -6.42
CA ILE A 26 -7.14 -28.45 -5.55
C ILE A 26 -8.33 -29.29 -6.02
N THR A 27 -8.25 -30.62 -5.86
CA THR A 27 -9.35 -31.54 -6.18
C THR A 27 -10.46 -31.49 -5.13
N ASP A 28 -11.65 -31.99 -5.45
CA ASP A 28 -12.75 -32.20 -4.50
C ASP A 28 -12.32 -32.94 -3.23
N GLU A 29 -11.49 -33.97 -3.40
CA GLU A 29 -10.91 -34.77 -2.32
C GLU A 29 -9.99 -33.95 -1.41
N HIS A 30 -9.05 -33.18 -1.98
CA HIS A 30 -8.19 -32.28 -1.20
C HIS A 30 -9.01 -31.19 -0.48
N TYR A 31 -10.02 -30.62 -1.14
CA TYR A 31 -10.94 -29.68 -0.51
C TYR A 31 -11.67 -30.32 0.69
N ALA A 32 -12.19 -31.53 0.54
CA ALA A 32 -12.89 -32.24 1.60
C ALA A 32 -11.96 -32.60 2.77
N ILE A 33 -10.76 -33.12 2.49
CA ILE A 33 -9.75 -33.46 3.51
C ILE A 33 -9.31 -32.22 4.27
N THR A 34 -8.95 -31.13 3.58
CA THR A 34 -8.50 -29.89 4.21
C THR A 34 -9.62 -29.19 4.98
N MET A 35 -10.85 -29.20 4.49
CA MET A 35 -12.01 -28.67 5.20
C MET A 35 -12.34 -29.50 6.46
N SER A 36 -12.28 -30.84 6.35
CA SER A 36 -12.47 -31.75 7.48
C SER A 36 -11.40 -31.54 8.55
N ALA A 37 -10.13 -31.44 8.17
CA ALA A 37 -9.02 -31.16 9.08
C ALA A 37 -9.16 -29.79 9.77
N HIS A 38 -9.61 -28.75 9.05
CA HIS A 38 -9.86 -27.43 9.62
C HIS A 38 -11.03 -27.42 10.61
N ASN A 39 -12.14 -28.07 10.27
CA ASN A 39 -13.27 -28.23 11.18
C ASN A 39 -12.90 -29.05 12.41
N LYS A 40 -12.13 -30.14 12.24
CA LYS A 40 -11.64 -30.99 13.34
C LYS A 40 -10.61 -30.28 14.23
N TYR A 41 -9.75 -29.43 13.67
CA TYR A 41 -8.86 -28.56 14.47
C TYR A 41 -9.67 -27.68 15.43
N TYR A 42 -10.81 -27.14 14.96
CA TYR A 42 -11.68 -26.33 15.81
C TYR A 42 -12.59 -27.14 16.74
N SER A 43 -13.10 -28.31 16.35
CA SER A 43 -13.81 -29.19 17.30
C SER A 43 -12.88 -29.61 18.43
N ASN A 44 -11.65 -30.00 18.11
CA ASN A 44 -10.62 -30.32 19.10
C ASN A 44 -10.22 -29.11 19.99
N LEU A 45 -10.49 -27.87 19.57
CA LEU A 45 -10.32 -26.67 20.41
C LEU A 45 -11.51 -26.44 21.34
N ASP A 46 -12.73 -26.66 20.86
CA ASP A 46 -13.96 -26.54 21.66
C ASP A 46 -14.12 -27.72 22.64
N GLU A 47 -13.74 -28.93 22.25
CA GLU A 47 -13.57 -30.09 23.14
C GLU A 47 -12.53 -29.79 24.23
N LYS A 48 -11.35 -29.25 23.87
CA LYS A 48 -10.35 -28.84 24.87
C LYS A 48 -10.81 -27.69 25.76
N ARG A 49 -11.73 -26.83 25.32
CA ARG A 49 -12.39 -25.82 26.19
C ARG A 49 -13.31 -26.51 27.20
N GLN A 50 -14.17 -27.42 26.75
CA GLN A 50 -15.09 -28.16 27.63
C GLN A 50 -14.36 -29.11 28.59
N GLU A 51 -13.29 -29.77 28.14
CA GLU A 51 -12.40 -30.59 28.96
C GLU A 51 -11.69 -29.73 30.02
N HIS A 52 -11.20 -28.53 29.65
CA HIS A 52 -10.69 -27.55 30.62
C HIS A 52 -11.77 -27.09 31.62
N GLU A 53 -13.01 -26.86 31.20
CA GLU A 53 -14.10 -26.43 32.09
C GLU A 53 -14.52 -27.54 33.08
N LEU A 54 -14.62 -28.80 32.63
CA LEU A 54 -14.92 -29.95 33.47
C LEU A 54 -13.78 -30.24 34.46
N ILE A 55 -12.52 -30.18 34.01
CA ILE A 55 -11.34 -30.31 34.89
C ILE A 55 -11.29 -29.16 35.90
N HIS A 56 -11.60 -27.92 35.50
CA HIS A 56 -11.70 -26.79 36.42
C HIS A 56 -12.80 -26.98 37.47
N ALA A 57 -13.96 -27.53 37.11
CA ALA A 57 -15.05 -27.78 38.04
C ALA A 57 -14.66 -28.80 39.14
N ALA A 58 -13.93 -29.85 38.79
CA ALA A 58 -13.47 -30.87 39.75
C ALA A 58 -12.36 -30.35 40.68
N VAL A 59 -11.35 -29.66 40.13
CA VAL A 59 -10.13 -29.25 40.87
C VAL A 59 -10.40 -28.18 41.94
N ILE A 60 -11.53 -27.45 41.87
CA ILE A 60 -11.88 -26.41 42.85
C ILE A 60 -12.13 -26.96 44.28
N LYS A 61 -12.45 -28.26 44.44
CA LYS A 61 -12.86 -28.84 45.75
C LYS A 61 -11.74 -29.44 46.61
N GLN A 62 -10.52 -29.64 46.11
CA GLN A 62 -9.42 -30.22 46.90
C GLN A 62 -8.09 -29.46 46.70
N ASN A 63 -7.71 -28.71 47.75
CA ASN A 63 -6.37 -28.16 48.04
C ASN A 63 -5.61 -27.46 46.90
N THR A 64 -5.85 -26.15 46.77
CA THR A 64 -5.03 -25.21 46.00
C THR A 64 -3.53 -25.26 46.36
N ARG A 65 -2.63 -25.35 45.37
CA ARG A 65 -1.47 -24.44 45.12
C ARG A 65 -0.42 -25.03 44.15
N GLN A 66 -0.36 -24.48 42.94
CA GLN A 66 0.91 -24.01 42.36
C GLN A 66 0.62 -22.77 41.47
N PRO A 67 1.64 -22.06 40.95
CA PRO A 67 1.67 -20.60 41.04
C PRO A 67 0.53 -19.95 40.27
N ALA A 68 -0.30 -19.21 41.01
CA ALA A 68 -1.28 -18.34 40.41
C ALA A 68 -0.54 -17.30 39.54
N GLN A 69 -0.77 -17.35 38.22
CA GLN A 69 -1.10 -16.09 37.55
C GLN A 69 -2.12 -15.42 38.46
N GLN A 70 -1.84 -14.19 38.93
CA GLN A 70 -2.92 -13.45 39.57
C GLN A 70 -4.06 -13.42 38.55
N PRO A 71 -5.28 -13.89 38.87
CA PRO A 71 -6.41 -13.44 38.10
C PRO A 71 -6.34 -11.92 38.18
N VAL A 72 -6.29 -11.26 37.02
CA VAL A 72 -6.65 -9.84 36.94
C VAL A 72 -8.06 -9.79 37.48
N LYS A 73 -8.22 -9.53 38.79
CA LYS A 73 -9.50 -9.60 39.53
C LYS A 73 -10.54 -8.93 38.65
N PRO A 74 -11.46 -9.65 37.98
CA PRO A 74 -12.03 -9.20 36.70
C PRO A 74 -12.71 -7.84 36.85
N LYS A 75 -11.96 -6.79 36.47
CA LYS A 75 -11.82 -5.49 37.18
C LYS A 75 -13.06 -5.07 37.98
N LYS A 76 -13.26 -5.67 39.19
CA LYS A 76 -14.60 -6.08 39.74
C LYS A 76 -15.70 -5.34 39.00
N LYS A 77 -16.21 -5.97 37.92
CA LYS A 77 -16.96 -5.27 36.88
C LYS A 77 -18.29 -4.79 37.47
N LEU A 78 -18.22 -3.61 38.09
CA LEU A 78 -19.19 -3.08 39.03
C LEU A 78 -20.56 -3.23 38.40
N SER A 79 -21.49 -3.90 39.11
CA SER A 79 -22.86 -4.01 38.61
C SER A 79 -23.42 -2.61 38.33
N PRO A 80 -24.48 -2.46 37.52
CA PRO A 80 -25.12 -1.16 37.34
C PRO A 80 -25.44 -0.46 38.66
N GLU A 81 -25.64 -1.23 39.74
CA GLU A 81 -25.76 -0.74 41.11
C GLU A 81 -24.43 -0.38 41.76
N GLU A 82 -23.40 -1.24 41.79
CA GLU A 82 -22.10 -0.91 42.39
C GLU A 82 -21.39 0.25 41.65
N ALA A 83 -21.64 0.40 40.35
CA ALA A 83 -21.16 1.51 39.54
C ALA A 83 -21.89 2.81 39.92
N ARG A 84 -23.20 2.71 40.20
CA ARG A 84 -24.02 3.83 40.70
C ARG A 84 -23.66 4.19 42.15
N GLU A 85 -23.40 3.22 43.03
CA GLU A 85 -22.84 3.44 44.38
C GLU A 85 -21.51 4.17 44.31
N ARG A 86 -20.59 3.73 43.42
CA ARG A 86 -19.31 4.41 43.23
C ARG A 86 -19.50 5.82 42.70
N ASN A 87 -20.45 6.04 41.78
CA ASN A 87 -20.74 7.38 41.24
C ASN A 87 -21.45 8.30 42.27
N ILE A 88 -22.30 7.75 43.15
CA ILE A 88 -22.86 8.45 44.32
C ILE A 88 -21.74 8.78 45.31
N SER A 89 -20.81 7.86 45.55
CA SER A 89 -19.60 8.11 46.37
C SER A 89 -18.70 9.18 45.75
N TRP A 90 -18.59 9.25 44.43
CA TRP A 90 -17.89 10.34 43.74
C TRP A 90 -18.66 11.67 43.81
N LEU A 91 -19.99 11.68 43.67
CA LEU A 91 -20.81 12.88 43.90
C LEU A 91 -20.67 13.39 45.33
N LEU A 92 -20.66 12.49 46.32
CA LEU A 92 -20.43 12.82 47.72
C LEU A 92 -19.00 13.35 47.93
N ASN A 93 -17.97 12.67 47.43
CA ASN A 93 -16.59 13.12 47.55
C ASN A 93 -16.33 14.46 46.83
N ILE A 94 -16.91 14.68 45.65
CA ILE A 94 -16.81 15.94 44.91
C ILE A 94 -17.59 17.05 45.62
N GLY A 95 -18.79 16.75 46.15
CA GLY A 95 -19.54 17.68 47.00
C GLY A 95 -18.77 18.07 48.27
N VAL A 96 -18.15 17.10 48.94
CA VAL A 96 -17.28 17.31 50.10
C VAL A 96 -16.00 18.06 49.73
N ILE A 97 -15.42 17.85 48.54
CA ILE A 97 -14.26 18.61 48.05
C ILE A 97 -14.64 20.06 47.70
N LEU A 98 -15.76 20.29 47.03
CA LEU A 98 -16.25 21.64 46.71
C LEU A 98 -16.64 22.40 47.99
N LEU A 99 -17.24 21.71 48.97
CA LEU A 99 -17.57 22.26 50.28
C LEU A 99 -16.31 22.46 51.14
N LEU A 100 -15.29 21.59 51.03
CA LEU A 100 -13.97 21.81 51.62
C LEU A 100 -13.25 22.99 50.99
N ILE A 101 -13.34 23.20 49.68
CA ILE A 101 -12.71 24.35 49.00
C ILE A 101 -13.42 25.66 49.40
N GLY A 102 -14.76 25.69 49.39
CA GLY A 102 -15.52 26.84 49.88
C GLY A 102 -15.29 27.12 51.37
N GLY A 103 -15.31 26.07 52.20
CA GLY A 103 -15.04 26.17 53.64
C GLY A 103 -13.58 26.52 53.96
N LEU A 104 -12.62 26.06 53.17
CA LEU A 104 -11.21 26.44 53.27
C LEU A 104 -11.06 27.92 52.93
N PHE A 105 -11.69 28.41 51.86
CA PHE A 105 -11.67 29.83 51.48
C PHE A 105 -12.22 30.73 52.60
N VAL A 106 -13.29 30.28 53.28
CA VAL A 106 -13.88 30.94 54.47
C VAL A 106 -13.03 30.79 55.74
N ALA A 107 -12.21 29.74 55.85
CA ALA A 107 -11.32 29.54 57.00
C ALA A 107 -9.98 30.28 56.85
N THR A 108 -9.42 30.34 55.63
CA THR A 108 -8.13 31.00 55.36
C THR A 108 -8.22 32.51 55.33
N SER A 109 -9.40 33.10 55.13
CA SER A 109 -9.59 34.56 55.13
C SER A 109 -9.28 35.22 56.48
N ASN A 110 -9.27 34.45 57.58
CA ASN A 110 -9.16 34.96 58.95
C ASN A 110 -7.90 34.42 59.68
N TRP A 111 -6.87 33.96 58.96
CA TRP A 111 -5.80 33.18 59.59
C TRP A 111 -4.80 34.00 60.43
N ASP A 112 -4.63 35.29 60.11
CA ASP A 112 -3.65 36.15 60.78
C ASP A 112 -4.02 36.51 62.23
N THR A 113 -5.30 36.48 62.59
CA THR A 113 -5.80 36.81 63.94
C THR A 113 -5.63 35.68 64.97
N MET A 114 -5.14 34.50 64.56
CA MET A 114 -5.01 33.33 65.43
C MET A 114 -3.57 33.10 65.93
N SER A 115 -3.42 32.79 67.23
CA SER A 115 -2.13 32.45 67.85
C SER A 115 -1.59 31.08 67.40
N ASN A 116 -0.29 30.83 67.55
CA ASN A 116 0.36 29.58 67.10
C ASN A 116 -0.20 28.32 67.79
N TRP A 117 -0.52 28.41 69.09
CA TRP A 117 -1.22 27.34 69.81
C TRP A 117 -2.63 27.12 69.26
N MET A 118 -3.37 28.19 68.96
CA MET A 118 -4.70 28.09 68.38
C MET A 118 -4.66 27.55 66.94
N LYS A 119 -3.66 27.91 66.13
CA LYS A 119 -3.42 27.38 64.78
C LYS A 119 -3.19 25.86 64.80
N SER A 120 -2.35 25.34 65.72
CA SER A 120 -2.19 23.89 65.90
C SER A 120 -3.42 23.24 66.53
N GLY A 121 -4.08 23.93 67.46
CA GLY A 121 -5.32 23.49 68.10
C GLY A 121 -6.47 23.31 67.12
N SER A 122 -6.64 24.21 66.15
CA SER A 122 -7.62 24.08 65.07
C SER A 122 -7.35 22.86 64.17
N ILE A 123 -6.08 22.55 63.88
CA ILE A 123 -5.70 21.34 63.12
C ILE A 123 -6.07 20.07 63.92
N ALA A 124 -5.78 20.05 65.22
CA ALA A 124 -6.19 18.96 66.11
C ALA A 124 -7.72 18.86 66.27
N PHE A 125 -8.42 20.00 66.34
CA PHE A 125 -9.88 20.05 66.44
C PHE A 125 -10.56 19.52 65.17
N VAL A 126 -10.04 19.83 63.98
CA VAL A 126 -10.52 19.25 62.72
C VAL A 126 -10.35 17.72 62.73
N SER A 127 -9.22 17.20 63.23
CA SER A 127 -9.03 15.75 63.44
C SER A 127 -10.11 15.16 64.37
N LEU A 128 -10.38 15.81 65.51
CA LEU A 128 -11.39 15.36 66.47
C LEU A 128 -12.81 15.44 65.92
N LEU A 129 -13.14 16.49 65.16
CA LEU A 129 -14.44 16.69 64.53
C LEU A 129 -14.73 15.57 63.52
N PHE A 130 -13.75 15.17 62.70
CA PHE A 130 -13.91 14.02 61.81
C PHE A 130 -14.11 12.70 62.60
N TYR A 131 -13.35 12.44 63.66
CA TYR A 131 -13.62 11.28 64.52
C TYR A 131 -15.02 11.32 65.18
N GLY A 132 -15.53 12.50 65.53
CA GLY A 132 -16.90 12.70 66.04
C GLY A 132 -17.97 12.42 65.00
N MET A 133 -17.83 12.93 63.78
CA MET A 133 -18.75 12.64 62.67
C MET A 133 -18.71 11.15 62.28
N ALA A 134 -17.55 10.49 62.39
CA ALA A 134 -17.46 9.05 62.23
C ALA A 134 -18.34 8.28 63.22
N TYR A 135 -18.30 8.67 64.50
CA TYR A 135 -19.11 8.07 65.55
C TYR A 135 -20.61 8.24 65.30
N ILE A 136 -21.06 9.46 64.95
CA ILE A 136 -22.46 9.77 64.61
C ILE A 136 -22.92 8.94 63.40
N SER A 137 -22.14 8.94 62.32
CA SER A 137 -22.46 8.26 61.07
C SER A 137 -22.62 6.74 61.26
N ASN A 138 -21.77 6.14 62.10
CA ASN A 138 -21.84 4.73 62.46
C ASN A 138 -23.04 4.42 63.38
N LYS A 139 -23.13 5.12 64.51
CA LYS A 139 -23.98 4.70 65.64
C LYS A 139 -25.43 5.14 65.52
N ILE A 140 -25.68 6.29 64.86
CA ILE A 140 -27.03 6.87 64.71
C ILE A 140 -27.59 6.55 63.32
N LEU A 141 -26.84 6.88 62.26
CA LEU A 141 -27.32 6.73 60.88
C LEU A 141 -27.08 5.34 60.26
N LYS A 142 -26.25 4.49 60.90
CA LYS A 142 -25.85 3.15 60.41
C LYS A 142 -25.15 3.15 59.04
N ILE A 143 -24.43 4.22 58.70
CA ILE A 143 -23.74 4.38 57.40
C ILE A 143 -22.24 4.06 57.57
N GLU A 144 -21.91 2.77 57.65
CA GLU A 144 -20.56 2.27 57.97
C GLU A 144 -19.45 2.84 57.06
N ARG A 145 -19.70 2.95 55.75
CA ARG A 145 -18.70 3.44 54.77
C ARG A 145 -18.33 4.91 55.02
N THR A 146 -19.29 5.74 55.38
CA THR A 146 -19.09 7.16 55.68
C THR A 146 -18.35 7.34 57.00
N SER A 147 -18.64 6.50 58.00
CA SER A 147 -17.85 6.44 59.24
C SER A 147 -16.37 6.10 58.97
N PHE A 148 -16.09 5.06 58.18
CA PHE A 148 -14.71 4.67 57.86
C PHE A 148 -13.93 5.79 57.16
N ALA A 149 -14.57 6.50 56.22
CA ALA A 149 -13.96 7.64 55.52
C ALA A 149 -13.54 8.75 56.51
N PHE A 150 -14.41 9.09 57.47
CA PHE A 150 -14.10 10.08 58.50
C PHE A 150 -13.00 9.63 59.48
N ILE A 151 -12.93 8.33 59.85
CA ILE A 151 -11.83 7.79 60.67
C ILE A 151 -10.48 7.95 59.95
N VAL A 152 -10.41 7.61 58.66
CA VAL A 152 -9.19 7.77 57.86
C VAL A 152 -8.79 9.25 57.75
N LEU A 153 -9.76 10.15 57.55
CA LEU A 153 -9.49 11.57 57.42
C LEU A 153 -8.90 12.17 58.71
N GLY A 154 -9.49 11.87 59.88
CA GLY A 154 -8.92 12.25 61.18
C GLY A 154 -7.52 11.67 61.39
N SER A 155 -7.30 10.41 61.03
CA SER A 155 -5.97 9.76 61.17
C SER A 155 -4.87 10.43 60.34
N LEU A 156 -5.19 11.05 59.20
CA LEU A 156 -4.23 11.76 58.37
C LEU A 156 -3.82 13.14 58.94
N PHE A 157 -4.61 13.73 59.84
CA PHE A 157 -4.23 14.97 60.52
C PHE A 157 -3.24 14.77 61.68
N LEU A 158 -3.05 13.55 62.19
CA LEU A 158 -2.14 13.28 63.31
C LEU A 158 -0.65 13.56 62.99
N PRO A 159 -0.08 13.13 61.84
CA PRO A 159 1.27 13.54 61.46
C PRO A 159 1.38 15.04 61.17
N ILE A 160 0.32 15.64 60.59
CA ILE A 160 0.27 17.08 60.29
C ILE A 160 0.31 17.90 61.57
N PHE A 161 -0.38 17.47 62.63
CA PHE A 161 -0.31 18.10 63.96
C PHE A 161 1.08 17.98 64.60
N ILE A 162 1.74 16.82 64.52
CA ILE A 162 3.11 16.65 65.03
C ILE A 162 4.11 17.54 64.25
N LEU A 163 3.92 17.67 62.93
CA LEU A 163 4.68 18.63 62.13
C LEU A 163 4.34 20.09 62.48
N SER A 164 3.09 20.44 62.76
CA SER A 164 2.71 21.81 63.14
C SER A 164 3.29 22.19 64.51
N VAL A 165 3.32 21.27 65.47
CA VAL A 165 3.98 21.42 66.77
C VAL A 165 5.47 21.77 66.60
N GLY A 166 6.19 21.07 65.71
CA GLY A 166 7.59 21.37 65.37
C GLY A 166 7.78 22.65 64.54
N TRP A 167 6.86 22.95 63.63
CA TRP A 167 6.88 24.13 62.75
C TRP A 167 6.67 25.44 63.54
N PHE A 168 5.63 25.46 64.38
CA PHE A 168 5.29 26.59 65.24
C PHE A 168 6.16 26.67 66.53
N LYS A 169 7.22 25.85 66.62
CA LYS A 169 8.22 25.82 67.71
C LYS A 169 7.63 25.55 69.11
N LEU A 170 6.53 24.80 69.20
CA LEU A 170 5.80 24.59 70.46
C LEU A 170 6.54 23.70 71.47
N LEU A 171 7.57 22.97 71.03
CA LEU A 171 8.52 22.21 71.87
C LEU A 171 9.88 22.93 72.03
N GLY A 172 9.92 24.24 71.78
CA GLY A 172 11.12 25.07 71.85
C GLY A 172 12.02 25.00 70.60
N PRO A 173 13.14 25.74 70.57
CA PRO A 173 13.96 25.90 69.36
C PRO A 173 14.66 24.62 68.91
N TYR A 174 15.18 23.81 69.84
CA TYR A 174 15.94 22.59 69.54
C TYR A 174 15.04 21.51 68.90
N PHE A 175 13.85 21.30 69.47
CA PHE A 175 12.79 20.45 68.91
C PHE A 175 11.84 21.26 68.03
N SER A 176 12.41 22.02 67.08
CA SER A 176 11.65 22.66 66.00
C SER A 176 12.06 22.10 64.63
N PHE A 177 11.25 22.36 63.61
CA PHE A 177 11.50 21.94 62.22
C PHE A 177 12.87 22.42 61.68
N TYR A 178 13.36 23.55 62.19
CA TYR A 178 14.64 24.17 61.83
C TYR A 178 15.75 23.99 62.87
N GLY A 179 15.48 23.32 64.00
CA GLY A 179 16.44 23.10 65.08
C GLY A 179 17.44 21.98 64.79
N GLU A 180 18.54 21.93 65.54
CA GLU A 180 19.53 20.85 65.41
C GLU A 180 18.93 19.47 65.74
N GLY A 181 18.03 19.43 66.72
CA GLY A 181 17.28 18.22 67.11
C GLY A 181 16.23 17.75 66.09
N ARG A 182 16.06 18.42 64.93
CA ARG A 182 14.99 18.13 63.95
C ARG A 182 14.91 16.66 63.51
N PHE A 183 16.04 15.97 63.37
CA PHE A 183 16.05 14.56 62.97
C PHE A 183 15.69 13.63 64.14
N ILE A 184 16.08 14.00 65.37
CA ILE A 184 15.66 13.29 66.59
C ILE A 184 14.15 13.48 66.81
N LEU A 185 13.62 14.70 66.59
CA LEU A 185 12.19 14.99 66.60
C LEU A 185 11.44 14.20 65.52
N GLY A 186 11.98 14.13 64.29
CA GLY A 186 11.40 13.35 63.19
C GLY A 186 11.36 11.85 63.52
N ALA A 187 12.43 11.31 64.11
CA ALA A 187 12.50 9.91 64.53
C ALA A 187 11.48 9.62 65.65
N ALA A 188 11.52 10.37 66.76
CA ALA A 188 10.63 10.19 67.90
C ALA A 188 9.16 10.43 67.53
N GLY A 189 8.87 11.50 66.79
CA GLY A 189 7.53 11.85 66.31
C GLY A 189 6.95 10.77 65.38
N SER A 190 7.76 10.20 64.48
CA SER A 190 7.32 9.07 63.65
C SER A 190 7.08 7.82 64.49
N PHE A 191 8.00 7.50 65.42
CA PHE A 191 7.91 6.32 66.28
C PHE A 191 6.67 6.34 67.19
N LEU A 192 6.30 7.51 67.74
CA LEU A 192 5.10 7.68 68.58
C LEU A 192 3.78 7.36 67.85
N ILE A 193 3.74 7.47 66.52
CA ILE A 193 2.55 7.19 65.72
C ILE A 193 2.41 5.68 65.42
N VAL A 194 3.52 4.93 65.37
CA VAL A 194 3.55 3.48 65.12
C VAL A 194 2.59 2.69 66.02
N PRO A 195 2.54 2.86 67.36
CA PRO A 195 1.58 2.14 68.20
C PRO A 195 0.13 2.56 67.94
N ILE A 196 -0.14 3.84 67.69
CA ILE A 196 -1.51 4.35 67.41
C ILE A 196 -2.07 3.66 66.16
N TYR A 197 -1.31 3.67 65.05
CA TYR A 197 -1.71 2.98 63.83
C TYR A 197 -1.73 1.45 63.99
N SER A 198 -0.85 0.86 64.81
CA SER A 198 -0.90 -0.59 65.10
C SER A 198 -2.16 -1.00 65.88
N ILE A 199 -2.65 -0.16 66.79
CA ILE A 199 -3.90 -0.37 67.52
C ILE A 199 -5.10 -0.21 66.57
N LEU A 200 -5.12 0.83 65.74
CA LEU A 200 -6.19 1.03 64.74
C LEU A 200 -6.21 -0.10 63.68
N ALA A 201 -5.05 -0.61 63.27
CA ALA A 201 -4.92 -1.76 62.39
C ALA A 201 -5.57 -3.02 62.98
N LYS A 202 -5.32 -3.32 64.27
CA LYS A 202 -5.97 -4.44 64.97
C LYS A 202 -7.48 -4.18 65.15
N LYS A 203 -7.88 -3.03 65.69
CA LYS A 203 -9.29 -2.71 66.01
C LYS A 203 -10.21 -2.66 64.79
N LEU A 204 -9.69 -2.24 63.63
CA LEU A 204 -10.45 -2.12 62.37
C LEU A 204 -10.14 -3.26 61.38
N SER A 205 -9.34 -4.26 61.76
CA SER A 205 -8.78 -5.29 60.86
C SER A 205 -8.18 -4.72 59.56
N SER A 206 -7.62 -3.51 59.62
CA SER A 206 -7.37 -2.66 58.45
C SER A 206 -5.91 -2.69 58.02
N ARG A 207 -5.66 -3.21 56.82
CA ARG A 207 -4.33 -3.22 56.18
C ARG A 207 -3.75 -1.83 55.99
N LEU A 208 -4.59 -0.83 55.71
CA LEU A 208 -4.17 0.56 55.48
C LEU A 208 -3.41 1.11 56.69
N PHE A 209 -3.84 0.79 57.90
CA PHE A 209 -3.16 1.19 59.13
C PHE A 209 -1.89 0.36 59.41
N VAL A 210 -1.79 -0.89 58.94
CA VAL A 210 -0.52 -1.66 58.96
C VAL A 210 0.53 -0.98 58.08
N TRP A 211 0.13 -0.54 56.88
CA TRP A 211 1.01 0.20 55.98
C TRP A 211 1.42 1.55 56.56
N PHE A 212 0.50 2.29 57.18
CA PHE A 212 0.86 3.53 57.88
C PHE A 212 1.86 3.30 59.04
N ALA A 213 1.72 2.20 59.80
CA ALA A 213 2.67 1.84 60.85
C ALA A 213 4.08 1.52 60.29
N TYR A 214 4.17 0.82 59.16
CA TYR A 214 5.47 0.54 58.51
C TYR A 214 6.11 1.77 57.85
N ILE A 215 5.31 2.69 57.30
CA ILE A 215 5.79 3.99 56.80
C ILE A 215 6.37 4.80 57.96
N ALA A 216 5.66 4.88 59.10
CA ALA A 216 6.15 5.56 60.30
C ALA A 216 7.42 4.92 60.89
N LEU A 217 7.53 3.59 60.90
CA LEU A 217 8.73 2.88 61.31
C LEU A 217 9.93 3.17 60.39
N SER A 218 9.71 3.24 59.07
CA SER A 218 10.77 3.47 58.09
C SER A 218 11.19 4.94 58.03
N ALA A 219 10.26 5.87 58.24
CA ALA A 219 10.57 7.27 58.49
C ALA A 219 11.41 7.42 59.77
N SER A 220 11.07 6.71 60.85
CA SER A 220 11.87 6.68 62.07
C SER A 220 13.29 6.17 61.81
N ALA A 221 13.47 5.08 61.06
CA ALA A 221 14.78 4.56 60.71
C ALA A 221 15.61 5.53 59.84
N GLY A 222 14.98 6.13 58.82
CA GLY A 222 15.63 7.13 57.97
C GLY A 222 16.05 8.40 58.73
N TYR A 223 15.21 8.89 59.65
CA TYR A 223 15.57 10.02 60.51
C TYR A 223 16.67 9.67 61.52
N THR A 224 16.71 8.44 62.05
CA THR A 224 17.84 7.96 62.88
C THR A 224 19.14 7.91 62.08
N LEU A 225 19.14 7.39 60.85
CA LEU A 225 20.32 7.40 59.97
C LEU A 225 20.77 8.83 59.63
N ALA A 226 19.84 9.76 59.42
CA ALA A 226 20.14 11.18 59.20
C ALA A 226 20.73 11.87 60.45
N ALA A 227 20.35 11.44 61.66
CA ALA A 227 20.88 11.98 62.91
C ALA A 227 22.39 11.68 63.11
N PHE A 228 22.89 10.57 62.55
CA PHE A 228 24.32 10.22 62.55
C PHE A 228 25.18 11.06 61.59
N LYS A 229 24.59 11.96 60.79
CA LYS A 229 25.31 12.87 59.85
C LYS A 229 26.25 12.15 58.85
N LEU A 230 25.92 10.92 58.46
CA LEU A 230 26.68 10.14 57.47
C LEU A 230 26.70 10.82 56.09
N GLU A 231 27.77 10.61 55.32
CA GLU A 231 27.79 10.95 53.89
C GLU A 231 26.73 10.14 53.12
N LYS A 232 26.29 10.65 51.95
CA LYS A 232 25.19 10.05 51.16
C LYS A 232 25.38 8.56 50.93
N ASP A 233 26.57 8.14 50.49
CA ASP A 233 26.82 6.75 50.12
C ASP A 233 26.84 5.83 51.36
N GLY A 234 27.28 6.35 52.52
CA GLY A 234 27.19 5.67 53.81
C GLY A 234 25.76 5.61 54.38
N PHE A 235 24.97 6.67 54.15
CA PHE A 235 23.54 6.70 54.49
C PHE A 235 22.75 5.67 53.67
N TYR A 236 23.01 5.54 52.36
CA TYR A 236 22.39 4.51 51.54
C TYR A 236 22.87 3.09 51.86
N LEU A 237 24.15 2.90 52.21
CA LEU A 237 24.62 1.63 52.78
C LEU A 237 23.85 1.27 54.07
N GLY A 238 23.65 2.25 54.96
CA GLY A 238 22.81 2.11 56.16
C GLY A 238 21.36 1.73 55.85
N LEU A 239 20.75 2.31 54.81
CA LEU A 239 19.42 1.92 54.33
C LEU A 239 19.40 0.50 53.72
N MET A 240 20.44 0.06 53.02
CA MET A 240 20.53 -1.31 52.52
C MET A 240 20.68 -2.33 53.65
N LEU A 241 21.48 -2.01 54.68
CA LEU A 241 21.56 -2.80 55.91
C LEU A 241 20.21 -2.83 56.65
N PHE A 242 19.46 -1.73 56.72
CA PHE A 242 18.10 -1.71 57.26
C PHE A 242 17.13 -2.60 56.46
N ASN A 243 17.20 -2.60 55.13
CA ASN A 243 16.38 -3.50 54.31
C ASN A 243 16.77 -4.99 54.49
N ALA A 244 18.07 -5.29 54.66
CA ALA A 244 18.52 -6.63 55.02
C ALA A 244 18.02 -7.06 56.41
N LEU A 245 18.00 -6.14 57.39
CA LEU A 245 17.42 -6.39 58.71
C LEU A 245 15.89 -6.60 58.65
N LEU A 246 15.15 -5.88 57.80
CA LEU A 246 13.73 -6.15 57.56
C LEU A 246 13.49 -7.54 56.96
N ALA A 247 14.34 -7.97 56.02
CA ALA A 247 14.28 -9.32 55.44
C ALA A 247 14.58 -10.42 56.48
N ALA A 248 15.56 -10.19 57.36
CA ALA A 248 15.87 -11.09 58.47
C ALA A 248 14.74 -11.11 59.54
N ALA A 249 14.15 -9.95 59.84
CA ALA A 249 13.05 -9.83 60.80
C ALA A 249 11.80 -10.58 60.34
N TYR A 250 11.49 -10.59 59.04
CA TYR A 250 10.43 -11.43 58.49
C TYR A 250 10.64 -12.92 58.82
N HIS A 251 11.88 -13.42 58.73
CA HIS A 251 12.18 -14.83 59.03
C HIS A 251 11.87 -15.19 60.50
N ARG A 252 12.05 -14.26 61.45
CA ARG A 252 11.71 -14.45 62.86
C ARG A 252 10.20 -14.31 63.12
N ILE A 253 9.56 -13.29 62.57
CA ILE A 253 8.17 -12.91 62.93
C ILE A 253 7.11 -13.81 62.25
N LYS A 254 7.43 -14.44 61.11
CA LYS A 254 6.48 -15.24 60.30
C LYS A 254 5.72 -16.34 61.06
N ASN A 255 6.25 -16.84 62.19
CA ASN A 255 5.69 -17.96 62.95
C ASN A 255 4.70 -17.55 64.07
N HIS A 256 4.51 -16.26 64.38
CA HIS A 256 3.63 -15.82 65.48
C HIS A 256 2.20 -15.47 65.01
N GLU A 257 1.18 -16.11 65.62
CA GLU A 257 -0.24 -15.92 65.31
C GLU A 257 -0.72 -14.46 65.48
N ASP A 258 -0.39 -13.80 66.60
CA ASP A 258 -0.82 -12.41 66.90
C ASP A 258 -0.27 -11.35 65.95
N LEU A 259 0.76 -11.71 65.17
CA LEU A 259 1.43 -10.87 64.19
C LEU A 259 1.15 -11.31 62.75
N LYS A 260 0.24 -12.28 62.53
CA LYS A 260 -0.18 -12.85 61.23
C LYS A 260 -0.88 -11.85 60.29
N LEU A 261 -1.30 -10.69 60.82
CA LEU A 261 -1.74 -9.52 60.04
C LEU A 261 -0.54 -8.70 59.51
N PHE A 262 0.49 -8.53 60.35
CA PHE A 262 1.69 -7.75 60.06
C PHE A 262 2.65 -8.52 59.15
N SER A 263 3.00 -9.77 59.50
CA SER A 263 3.97 -10.60 58.75
C SER A 263 3.58 -10.87 57.30
N LYS A 264 2.28 -10.85 56.97
CA LYS A 264 1.77 -10.94 55.58
C LYS A 264 2.05 -9.69 54.76
N GLU A 265 1.85 -8.51 55.35
CA GLU A 265 2.06 -7.23 54.65
C GLU A 265 3.56 -6.83 54.65
N LEU A 266 4.33 -7.26 55.67
CA LEU A 266 5.79 -7.03 55.79
C LEU A 266 6.58 -7.44 54.55
N VAL A 267 6.23 -8.58 53.92
CA VAL A 267 6.90 -9.06 52.70
C VAL A 267 6.73 -8.07 51.55
N TYR A 268 5.53 -7.51 51.38
CA TYR A 268 5.25 -6.51 50.34
C TYR A 268 5.85 -5.15 50.70
N PHE A 269 5.82 -4.78 51.99
CA PHE A 269 6.43 -3.55 52.47
C PHE A 269 7.95 -3.54 52.25
N ALA A 270 8.65 -4.59 52.68
CA ALA A 270 10.11 -4.71 52.50
C ALA A 270 10.50 -4.74 51.01
N GLN A 271 9.68 -5.33 50.14
CA GLN A 271 9.89 -5.30 48.68
C GLN A 271 9.78 -3.87 48.12
N ILE A 272 8.77 -3.09 48.53
CA ILE A 272 8.63 -1.68 48.10
C ILE A 272 9.73 -0.81 48.72
N ASN A 273 10.08 -1.02 49.99
CA ASN A 273 11.10 -0.23 50.68
C ASN A 273 12.50 -0.47 50.09
N LEU A 274 12.85 -1.71 49.73
CA LEU A 274 14.10 -2.03 49.04
C LEU A 274 14.16 -1.39 47.65
N VAL A 275 13.07 -1.45 46.87
CA VAL A 275 12.98 -0.80 45.55
C VAL A 275 13.12 0.71 45.68
N LEU A 276 12.41 1.35 46.62
CA LEU A 276 12.51 2.78 46.87
C LEU A 276 13.93 3.19 47.33
N SER A 277 14.52 2.43 48.25
CA SER A 277 15.89 2.66 48.72
C SER A 277 16.91 2.53 47.57
N THR A 278 16.69 1.58 46.66
CA THR A 278 17.56 1.36 45.49
C THR A 278 17.44 2.52 44.49
N ILE A 279 16.21 2.96 44.18
CA ILE A 279 15.97 4.10 43.27
C ILE A 279 16.59 5.39 43.84
N LEU A 280 16.45 5.64 45.14
CA LEU A 280 17.04 6.81 45.79
C LEU A 280 18.58 6.74 45.81
N MET A 281 19.16 5.57 46.09
CA MET A 281 20.61 5.35 46.01
C MET A 281 21.15 5.61 44.59
N LEU A 282 20.47 5.10 43.55
CA LEU A 282 20.84 5.30 42.15
C LEU A 282 20.74 6.78 41.71
N ALA A 283 19.94 7.59 42.39
CA ALA A 283 19.75 9.01 42.08
C ALA A 283 20.70 9.96 42.85
N PHE A 284 21.32 9.50 43.95
CA PHE A 284 22.00 10.37 44.92
C PHE A 284 23.31 9.78 45.47
N PHE A 285 24.31 9.59 44.61
CA PHE A 285 25.65 9.13 45.01
C PHE A 285 26.70 10.26 45.04
N ASN A 286 27.87 10.01 45.64
CA ASN A 286 29.04 10.90 45.64
C ASN A 286 30.28 10.25 44.99
N SER A 287 30.65 9.02 45.37
CA SER A 287 31.89 8.35 44.95
C SER A 287 31.61 7.13 44.06
N PRO A 288 32.02 7.10 42.78
CA PRO A 288 31.67 6.01 41.86
C PRO A 288 32.09 4.61 42.34
N VAL A 289 33.29 4.49 42.93
CA VAL A 289 33.80 3.19 43.42
C VAL A 289 33.00 2.71 44.64
N PHE A 290 32.76 3.58 45.63
CA PHE A 290 31.97 3.21 46.82
C PHE A 290 30.49 2.96 46.47
N TYR A 291 29.95 3.72 45.52
CA TYR A 291 28.65 3.50 44.90
C TYR A 291 28.56 2.15 44.18
N SER A 292 29.60 1.72 43.45
CA SER A 292 29.63 0.39 42.82
C SER A 292 29.51 -0.73 43.85
N VAL A 293 30.17 -0.61 45.02
CA VAL A 293 30.03 -1.56 46.14
C VAL A 293 28.59 -1.56 46.69
N ASN A 294 27.98 -0.37 46.90
CA ASN A 294 26.59 -0.27 47.32
C ASN A 294 25.61 -0.91 46.33
N ILE A 295 25.84 -0.79 45.02
CA ILE A 295 25.08 -1.46 43.96
C ILE A 295 25.23 -2.98 44.05
N LEU A 296 26.45 -3.50 44.21
CA LEU A 296 26.71 -4.94 44.30
C LEU A 296 26.14 -5.56 45.59
N VAL A 297 26.19 -4.85 46.72
CA VAL A 297 25.49 -5.24 47.96
C VAL A 297 23.98 -5.25 47.75
N SER A 298 23.42 -4.24 47.09
CA SER A 298 22.00 -4.21 46.73
C SER A 298 21.62 -5.41 45.85
N ALA A 299 22.46 -5.76 44.87
CA ALA A 299 22.28 -6.95 44.04
C ALA A 299 22.25 -8.25 44.88
N ALA A 300 23.17 -8.42 45.83
CA ALA A 300 23.18 -9.58 46.73
C ALA A 300 21.89 -9.68 47.57
N ILE A 301 21.32 -8.54 48.02
CA ILE A 301 20.02 -8.51 48.70
C ILE A 301 18.88 -8.89 47.73
N TYR A 302 18.91 -8.45 46.47
CA TYR A 302 17.93 -8.91 45.46
C TYR A 302 18.06 -10.41 45.14
N LEU A 303 19.27 -10.97 45.05
CA LEU A 303 19.48 -12.41 44.89
C LEU A 303 18.92 -13.19 46.09
N SER A 304 19.09 -12.66 47.29
CA SER A 304 18.49 -13.21 48.52
C SER A 304 16.95 -13.17 48.47
N MET A 305 16.36 -12.10 47.91
CA MET A 305 14.92 -12.02 47.65
C MET A 305 14.44 -12.99 46.55
N VAL A 306 15.24 -13.27 45.51
CA VAL A 306 14.94 -14.34 44.53
C VAL A 306 14.82 -15.68 45.24
N TYR A 307 15.81 -16.03 46.07
CA TYR A 307 15.85 -17.28 46.82
C TYR A 307 14.66 -17.42 47.79
N VAL A 308 14.37 -16.39 48.59
CA VAL A 308 13.30 -16.43 49.60
C VAL A 308 11.89 -16.39 48.99
N THR A 309 11.69 -15.78 47.81
CA THR A 309 10.35 -15.52 47.28
C THR A 309 9.99 -16.27 45.98
N GLY A 310 10.97 -16.85 45.29
CA GLY A 310 10.78 -17.53 43.99
C GLY A 310 10.38 -16.59 42.83
N LYS A 311 10.31 -15.27 43.07
CA LYS A 311 9.88 -14.27 42.07
C LYS A 311 10.98 -14.01 41.04
N LYS A 312 10.60 -13.98 39.76
CA LYS A 312 11.51 -13.75 38.62
C LYS A 312 11.85 -12.27 38.45
N GLU A 313 11.00 -11.39 38.96
CA GLU A 313 11.14 -9.94 38.93
C GLU A 313 12.43 -9.49 39.62
N PHE A 314 12.77 -10.09 40.77
CA PHE A 314 14.01 -9.77 41.49
C PHE A 314 15.27 -10.33 40.81
N HIS A 315 15.16 -11.39 40.01
CA HIS A 315 16.27 -11.89 39.21
C HIS A 315 16.66 -10.86 38.13
N PHE A 316 15.69 -10.19 37.50
CA PHE A 316 15.98 -9.14 36.53
C PHE A 316 16.70 -7.95 37.18
N VAL A 317 16.22 -7.50 38.35
CA VAL A 317 16.86 -6.40 39.11
C VAL A 317 18.27 -6.80 39.57
N PHE A 318 18.46 -8.03 40.07
CA PHE A 318 19.77 -8.59 40.38
C PHE A 318 20.72 -8.54 39.17
N SER A 319 20.29 -9.06 38.02
CA SER A 319 21.13 -9.09 36.81
C SER A 319 21.54 -7.70 36.35
N LEU A 320 20.61 -6.74 36.37
CA LEU A 320 20.89 -5.35 35.99
C LEU A 320 21.88 -4.68 36.95
N LEU A 321 21.70 -4.84 38.26
CA LEU A 321 22.60 -4.28 39.27
C LEU A 321 23.99 -4.93 39.24
N ILE A 322 24.11 -6.23 38.96
CA ILE A 322 25.42 -6.88 38.76
C ILE A 322 26.15 -6.28 37.55
N VAL A 323 25.48 -6.14 36.40
CA VAL A 323 26.11 -5.60 35.18
C VAL A 323 26.49 -4.13 35.37
N TYR A 324 25.60 -3.31 35.94
CA TYR A 324 25.87 -1.89 36.17
C TYR A 324 26.91 -1.65 37.27
N GLY A 325 26.88 -2.43 38.36
CA GLY A 325 27.89 -2.38 39.42
C GLY A 325 29.26 -2.85 38.94
N ALA A 326 29.32 -3.88 38.09
CA ALA A 326 30.58 -4.30 37.47
C ALA A 326 31.13 -3.23 36.51
N TYR A 327 30.29 -2.63 35.66
CA TYR A 327 30.68 -1.50 34.80
C TYR A 327 31.26 -0.34 35.61
N GLN A 328 30.54 0.13 36.63
CA GLN A 328 30.98 1.22 37.52
C GLN A 328 32.26 0.89 38.31
N LEU A 329 32.55 -0.39 38.56
CA LEU A 329 33.78 -0.83 39.22
C LEU A 329 34.95 -0.95 38.23
N ILE A 330 34.72 -1.38 36.99
CA ILE A 330 35.76 -1.59 35.98
C ILE A 330 36.30 -0.25 35.47
N GLU A 331 35.42 0.60 34.94
CA GLU A 331 35.76 1.89 34.28
C GLU A 331 36.36 2.94 35.23
N HIS A 332 36.19 2.75 36.54
CA HIS A 332 36.61 3.71 37.56
C HIS A 332 37.60 3.10 38.58
N SER A 333 38.33 2.05 38.16
CA SER A 333 39.43 1.47 38.92
C SER A 333 40.57 0.98 38.02
N VAL A 334 41.60 0.37 38.61
CA VAL A 334 42.78 -0.18 37.91
C VAL A 334 42.42 -1.31 36.92
N LEU A 335 41.18 -1.82 36.94
CA LEU A 335 40.71 -2.90 36.06
C LEU A 335 40.48 -2.45 34.60
N ASP A 336 40.35 -1.15 34.35
CA ASP A 336 40.10 -0.53 33.04
C ASP A 336 41.05 -1.03 31.93
N VAL A 337 42.35 -1.17 32.23
CA VAL A 337 43.39 -1.64 31.30
C VAL A 337 43.07 -3.01 30.68
N ALA A 338 42.26 -3.83 31.34
CA ALA A 338 41.78 -5.13 30.86
C ALA A 338 40.24 -5.22 30.81
N ALA A 339 39.53 -4.10 30.70
CA ALA A 339 38.06 -4.03 30.71
C ALA A 339 37.37 -5.03 29.75
N PRO A 340 37.80 -5.23 28.48
CA PRO A 340 37.22 -6.24 27.60
C PRO A 340 37.22 -7.67 28.17
N VAL A 341 38.29 -8.04 28.87
CA VAL A 341 38.41 -9.36 29.52
C VAL A 341 37.46 -9.46 30.69
N PHE A 342 37.36 -8.42 31.53
CA PHE A 342 36.42 -8.39 32.65
C PHE A 342 34.95 -8.40 32.19
N TYR A 343 34.59 -7.70 31.12
CA TYR A 343 33.24 -7.75 30.56
C TYR A 343 32.84 -9.14 30.04
N ALA A 344 33.75 -9.86 29.36
CA ALA A 344 33.53 -11.26 28.99
C ALA A 344 33.39 -12.19 30.21
N LEU A 345 34.13 -11.90 31.30
CA LEU A 345 34.02 -12.65 32.56
C LEU A 345 32.71 -12.38 33.32
N VAL A 346 32.14 -11.17 33.28
CA VAL A 346 30.79 -10.90 33.86
C VAL A 346 29.73 -11.78 33.20
N GLY A 347 29.76 -11.89 31.87
CA GLY A 347 28.89 -12.79 31.10
C GLY A 347 29.05 -14.26 31.52
N THR A 348 30.29 -14.69 31.78
CA THR A 348 30.61 -16.04 32.25
C THR A 348 30.17 -16.29 33.71
N GLY A 349 30.27 -15.29 34.58
CA GLY A 349 29.89 -15.38 36.00
C GLY A 349 28.44 -15.80 36.23
N PHE A 350 27.51 -15.35 35.37
CA PHE A 350 26.12 -15.79 35.42
C PHE A 350 25.92 -17.31 35.17
N LEU A 351 26.89 -18.02 34.57
CA LEU A 351 26.84 -19.50 34.45
C LEU A 351 27.21 -20.23 35.74
N LEU A 352 27.84 -19.54 36.70
CA LEU A 352 28.25 -20.11 37.98
C LEU A 352 27.18 -19.98 39.06
N VAL A 353 26.41 -18.88 39.07
CA VAL A 353 25.35 -18.60 40.06
C VAL A 353 24.37 -19.78 40.28
N PRO A 354 23.87 -20.49 39.25
CA PRO A 354 22.98 -21.65 39.44
C PRO A 354 23.57 -22.81 40.25
N ARG A 355 24.90 -22.95 40.28
CA ARG A 355 25.59 -24.01 41.02
C ARG A 355 25.56 -23.78 42.54
N MET A 356 25.19 -22.58 42.97
CA MET A 356 25.03 -22.19 44.38
C MET A 356 23.55 -22.11 44.79
N MET A 357 22.61 -22.63 43.98
CA MET A 357 21.17 -22.55 44.23
C MET A 357 20.49 -23.93 44.21
N ASP A 358 19.56 -24.13 45.14
CA ASP A 358 18.70 -25.31 45.24
C ASP A 358 18.03 -25.71 43.92
N HIS A 359 18.06 -27.01 43.62
CA HIS A 359 17.46 -27.61 42.42
C HIS A 359 15.91 -27.58 42.38
N HIS A 360 15.26 -27.03 43.41
CA HIS A 360 13.80 -26.90 43.52
C HIS A 360 13.16 -26.02 42.43
N TYR A 361 13.95 -25.21 41.69
CA TYR A 361 13.49 -24.36 40.60
C TYR A 361 14.44 -24.41 39.40
N PRO A 362 13.96 -24.22 38.15
CA PRO A 362 14.76 -24.31 36.93
C PRO A 362 15.62 -23.05 36.67
N TRP A 363 16.28 -22.53 37.71
CA TRP A 363 17.13 -21.33 37.67
C TRP A 363 18.24 -21.44 36.65
N GLU A 364 18.82 -22.64 36.46
CA GLU A 364 19.90 -22.86 35.50
C GLU A 364 19.53 -22.44 34.06
N LYS A 365 18.30 -22.71 33.61
CA LYS A 365 17.84 -22.28 32.28
C LYS A 365 17.69 -20.76 32.20
N VAL A 366 17.26 -20.11 33.28
CA VAL A 366 17.11 -18.64 33.34
C VAL A 366 18.49 -17.98 33.26
N PHE A 367 19.44 -18.42 34.09
CA PHE A 367 20.78 -17.87 34.15
C PHE A 367 21.65 -18.17 32.93
N ARG A 368 21.50 -19.32 32.26
CA ARG A 368 22.10 -19.57 30.94
C ARG A 368 21.63 -18.55 29.90
N VAL A 369 20.35 -18.15 29.93
CA VAL A 369 19.82 -17.08 29.07
C VAL A 369 20.34 -15.70 29.48
N THR A 370 20.40 -15.38 30.79
CA THR A 370 21.01 -14.14 31.29
C THR A 370 22.46 -14.01 30.83
N SER A 371 23.27 -15.05 31.03
CA SER A 371 24.66 -15.14 30.54
C SER A 371 24.72 -14.88 29.03
N SER A 372 23.88 -15.54 28.24
CA SER A 372 23.83 -15.33 26.78
C SER A 372 23.56 -13.88 26.40
N ILE A 373 22.60 -13.21 27.04
CA ILE A 373 22.24 -11.81 26.78
C ILE A 373 23.37 -10.88 27.20
N VAL A 374 23.89 -11.02 28.43
CA VAL A 374 24.97 -10.18 28.95
C VAL A 374 26.24 -10.32 28.11
N SER A 375 26.52 -11.51 27.57
CA SER A 375 27.72 -11.74 26.75
C SER A 375 27.58 -11.23 25.31
N ILE A 376 26.34 -11.16 24.77
CA ILE A 376 26.06 -10.40 23.53
C ILE A 376 26.25 -8.89 23.77
N LEU A 377 25.78 -8.37 24.91
CA LEU A 377 25.97 -6.96 25.26
C LEU A 377 27.45 -6.61 25.51
N ALA A 378 28.20 -7.49 26.19
CA ALA A 378 29.65 -7.36 26.35
C ALA A 378 30.36 -7.38 24.99
N PHE A 379 30.04 -8.32 24.10
CA PHE A 379 30.59 -8.33 22.74
C PHE A 379 30.31 -7.03 21.98
N LEU A 380 29.08 -6.50 22.06
CA LEU A 380 28.73 -5.23 21.39
C LEU A 380 29.53 -4.05 21.95
N TYR A 381 29.69 -3.97 23.28
CA TYR A 381 30.53 -2.95 23.92
C TYR A 381 31.99 -3.06 23.46
N ILE A 382 32.58 -4.25 23.59
CA ILE A 382 33.98 -4.55 23.22
C ILE A 382 34.25 -4.28 21.73
N SER A 383 33.29 -4.59 20.86
CA SER A 383 33.41 -4.31 19.41
C SER A 383 33.33 -2.82 19.11
N VAL A 384 32.45 -2.08 19.79
CA VAL A 384 32.34 -0.62 19.64
C VAL A 384 33.58 0.07 20.18
N GLU A 385 34.11 -0.36 21.33
CA GLU A 385 35.38 0.10 21.90
C GLU A 385 36.55 -0.15 20.93
N GLY A 386 36.73 -1.39 20.47
CA GLY A 386 37.80 -1.77 19.56
C GLY A 386 37.76 -1.02 18.21
N ILE A 387 36.56 -0.85 17.62
CA ILE A 387 36.40 -0.14 16.35
C ILE A 387 36.58 1.38 16.53
N LEU A 388 35.99 1.99 17.56
CA LEU A 388 36.01 3.46 17.70
C LEU A 388 37.28 4.01 18.35
N LEU A 389 37.96 3.24 19.21
CA LEU A 389 39.07 3.73 20.03
C LEU A 389 40.42 3.08 19.71
N ARG A 390 40.46 1.94 19.01
CA ARG A 390 41.69 1.17 18.71
C ARG A 390 41.79 0.70 17.26
N MET A 391 41.18 1.43 16.32
CA MET A 391 41.10 0.99 14.93
C MET A 391 42.50 0.85 14.30
N ASN A 392 42.81 -0.37 13.85
CA ASN A 392 44.11 -0.84 13.33
C ASN A 392 45.25 -1.01 14.37
N GLU A 393 45.00 -0.87 15.68
CA GLU A 393 45.98 -1.19 16.71
C GLU A 393 45.73 -2.60 17.30
N PRO A 394 46.67 -3.55 17.19
CA PRO A 394 46.46 -4.93 17.65
C PRO A 394 46.39 -5.01 19.19
N SER A 395 45.33 -5.62 19.73
CA SER A 395 45.09 -5.64 21.17
C SER A 395 45.02 -7.05 21.76
N ALA A 396 46.01 -7.37 22.61
CA ALA A 396 46.02 -8.63 23.38
C ALA A 396 44.79 -8.78 24.30
N ALA A 397 44.22 -7.66 24.79
CA ALA A 397 43.00 -7.67 25.60
C ALA A 397 41.76 -8.02 24.76
N LEU A 398 41.64 -7.49 23.53
CA LEU A 398 40.57 -7.85 22.61
C LEU A 398 40.69 -9.32 22.16
N LEU A 399 41.89 -9.76 21.79
CA LEU A 399 42.19 -11.15 21.44
C LEU A 399 41.75 -12.14 22.54
N LEU A 400 42.13 -11.88 23.79
CA LEU A 400 41.71 -12.70 24.94
C LEU A 400 40.19 -12.65 25.18
N ALA A 401 39.58 -11.47 25.07
CA ALA A 401 38.12 -11.33 25.22
C ALA A 401 37.34 -12.10 24.15
N TYR A 402 37.73 -12.02 22.87
CA TYR A 402 37.12 -12.78 21.79
C TYR A 402 37.34 -14.29 21.94
N ILE A 403 38.48 -14.74 22.45
CA ILE A 403 38.71 -16.17 22.77
C ILE A 403 37.79 -16.64 23.90
N ILE A 404 37.63 -15.86 24.98
CA ILE A 404 36.71 -16.18 26.09
C ILE A 404 35.27 -16.28 25.57
N LEU A 405 34.83 -15.30 24.78
CA LEU A 405 33.50 -15.31 24.15
C LEU A 405 33.32 -16.50 23.19
N ALA A 406 34.32 -16.84 22.36
CA ALA A 406 34.26 -18.00 21.48
C ALA A 406 34.06 -19.31 22.27
N VAL A 407 34.85 -19.54 23.33
CA VAL A 407 34.74 -20.73 24.19
C VAL A 407 33.38 -20.77 24.90
N GLN A 408 32.92 -19.63 25.42
CA GLN A 408 31.63 -19.52 26.11
C GLN A 408 30.45 -19.82 25.17
N PHE A 409 30.48 -19.32 23.93
CA PHE A 409 29.39 -19.55 22.97
C PHE A 409 29.43 -20.96 22.35
N ILE A 410 30.59 -21.60 22.23
CA ILE A 410 30.68 -23.06 21.94
C ILE A 410 29.98 -23.87 23.05
N TYR A 411 30.24 -23.53 24.32
CA TYR A 411 29.58 -24.18 25.46
C TYR A 411 28.07 -23.94 25.46
N LEU A 412 27.61 -22.70 25.26
CA LEU A 412 26.19 -22.35 25.16
C LEU A 412 25.49 -23.05 23.98
N ALA A 413 26.12 -23.10 22.81
CA ALA A 413 25.60 -23.80 21.64
C ALA A 413 25.42 -25.30 21.94
N LYS A 414 26.41 -25.96 22.54
CA LYS A 414 26.33 -27.37 22.94
C LYS A 414 25.24 -27.63 23.99
N MET A 415 25.12 -26.74 24.99
CA MET A 415 24.26 -26.95 26.16
C MET A 415 22.82 -26.43 25.98
N MET A 416 22.53 -25.70 24.90
CA MET A 416 21.19 -25.18 24.59
C MET A 416 20.68 -25.54 23.19
N ALA A 417 21.50 -26.19 22.34
CA ALA A 417 21.18 -26.57 20.96
C ALA A 417 20.64 -25.41 20.09
N ASN A 418 21.03 -24.16 20.40
CA ASN A 418 20.54 -22.96 19.74
C ASN A 418 21.48 -22.56 18.59
N VAL A 419 20.92 -22.49 17.38
CA VAL A 419 21.61 -22.11 16.15
C VAL A 419 22.32 -20.76 16.28
N LEU A 420 21.71 -19.77 16.93
CA LEU A 420 22.30 -18.44 17.06
C LEU A 420 23.65 -18.44 17.80
N PHE A 421 23.80 -19.29 18.83
CA PHE A 421 25.09 -19.41 19.54
C PHE A 421 26.13 -20.17 18.70
N ALA A 422 25.68 -21.12 17.88
CA ALA A 422 26.55 -21.83 16.95
C ALA A 422 27.12 -20.93 15.84
N TYR A 423 26.45 -19.82 15.48
CA TYR A 423 26.97 -18.82 14.52
C TYR A 423 27.81 -17.72 15.18
N LEU A 424 27.49 -17.30 16.41
CA LEU A 424 28.30 -16.30 17.12
C LEU A 424 29.71 -16.81 17.46
N ALA A 425 29.86 -18.10 17.82
CA ALA A 425 31.18 -18.67 18.13
C ALA A 425 32.19 -18.57 16.95
N PRO A 426 31.88 -18.99 15.71
CA PRO A 426 32.73 -18.74 14.54
C PRO A 426 33.01 -17.26 14.26
N ILE A 427 32.08 -16.35 14.58
CA ILE A 427 32.30 -14.90 14.43
C ILE A 427 33.37 -14.43 15.43
N PHE A 428 33.31 -14.83 16.70
CA PHE A 428 34.33 -14.48 17.69
C PHE A 428 35.69 -15.14 17.39
N ILE A 429 35.70 -16.33 16.79
CA ILE A 429 36.93 -16.94 16.25
C ILE A 429 37.48 -16.11 15.08
N ALA A 430 36.63 -15.59 14.18
CA ALA A 430 37.06 -14.70 13.11
C ALA A 430 37.59 -13.36 13.64
N SER A 431 36.98 -12.78 14.68
CA SER A 431 37.51 -11.59 15.38
C SER A 431 38.86 -11.85 16.04
N ALA A 432 39.04 -12.99 16.72
CA ALA A 432 40.33 -13.38 17.28
C ALA A 432 41.40 -13.60 16.19
N LEU A 433 41.03 -14.20 15.05
CA LEU A 433 41.91 -14.32 13.88
C LEU A 433 42.22 -12.96 13.23
N TYR A 434 41.31 -11.98 13.30
CA TYR A 434 41.53 -10.62 12.81
C TYR A 434 42.57 -9.86 13.66
N GLU A 435 42.48 -9.92 14.98
CA GLU A 435 43.52 -9.40 15.88
C GLU A 435 44.90 -10.04 15.59
N ILE A 436 44.93 -11.35 15.35
CA ILE A 436 46.15 -12.07 14.94
C ILE A 436 46.66 -11.58 13.56
N MET A 437 45.78 -11.27 12.61
CA MET A 437 46.19 -10.72 11.31
C MET A 437 46.72 -9.28 11.42
N LEU A 438 46.20 -8.45 12.34
CA LEU A 438 46.79 -7.14 12.65
C LEU A 438 48.20 -7.28 13.27
N MET A 439 48.38 -8.21 14.22
CA MET A 439 49.71 -8.52 14.78
C MET A 439 50.70 -9.02 13.72
N LEU A 440 50.22 -9.82 12.75
CA LEU A 440 51.04 -10.28 11.62
C LEU A 440 51.33 -9.18 10.61
N ASP A 441 50.41 -8.24 10.36
CA ASP A 441 50.65 -7.10 9.49
C ASP A 441 51.73 -6.18 10.05
N GLN A 442 51.71 -5.91 11.36
CA GLN A 442 52.76 -5.17 12.06
C GLN A 442 54.15 -5.86 11.96
N ALA A 443 54.19 -7.19 11.79
CA ALA A 443 55.42 -7.97 11.66
C ALA A 443 55.91 -8.18 10.22
N PHE A 444 55.02 -8.17 9.22
CA PHE A 444 55.33 -8.55 7.83
C PHE A 444 54.98 -7.50 6.76
N GLY A 445 54.13 -6.52 7.04
CA GLY A 445 53.77 -5.41 6.13
C GLY A 445 53.04 -5.84 4.85
N PHE A 446 51.77 -6.23 4.96
CA PHE A 446 50.98 -6.68 3.81
C PHE A 446 50.58 -5.51 2.89
N LYS A 447 50.99 -5.58 1.61
CA LYS A 447 50.65 -4.56 0.60
C LYS A 447 49.14 -4.41 0.32
N ASN A 448 48.34 -5.43 0.62
CA ASN A 448 46.88 -5.41 0.50
C ASN A 448 46.28 -6.31 1.60
N PHE A 449 45.65 -5.70 2.60
CA PHE A 449 45.08 -6.39 3.77
C PHE A 449 43.79 -7.18 3.46
N ILE A 450 43.15 -6.97 2.30
CA ILE A 450 41.95 -7.72 1.88
C ILE A 450 42.27 -9.22 1.70
N LEU A 451 43.50 -9.56 1.28
CA LEU A 451 43.91 -10.94 1.06
C LEU A 451 44.12 -11.72 2.39
N PRO A 452 44.81 -11.19 3.42
CA PRO A 452 44.73 -11.70 4.79
C PRO A 452 43.30 -11.91 5.29
N VAL A 453 42.39 -10.94 5.10
CA VAL A 453 40.98 -11.07 5.54
C VAL A 453 40.24 -12.18 4.78
N PHE A 454 40.43 -12.33 3.47
CA PHE A 454 39.93 -13.48 2.71
C PHE A 454 40.44 -14.81 3.30
N PHE A 455 41.73 -14.87 3.68
CA PHE A 455 42.33 -16.05 4.28
C PHE A 455 41.78 -16.37 5.69
N ILE A 456 41.30 -15.40 6.48
CA ILE A 456 40.55 -15.70 7.72
C ILE A 456 39.34 -16.58 7.42
N GLY A 457 38.54 -16.20 6.40
CA GLY A 457 37.37 -16.97 5.98
C GLY A 457 37.71 -18.36 5.44
N PHE A 458 38.78 -18.46 4.65
CA PHE A 458 39.31 -19.72 4.11
C PHE A 458 39.83 -20.66 5.21
N VAL A 459 40.58 -20.13 6.18
CA VAL A 459 41.09 -20.89 7.34
C VAL A 459 39.95 -21.38 8.22
N LEU A 460 38.94 -20.53 8.50
CA LEU A 460 37.75 -20.91 9.27
C LEU A 460 36.97 -22.05 8.59
N PHE A 461 36.83 -21.96 7.26
CA PHE A 461 36.20 -23.00 6.44
C PHE A 461 36.98 -24.33 6.47
N ILE A 462 38.30 -24.30 6.20
CA ILE A 462 39.10 -25.53 6.09
C ILE A 462 39.33 -26.18 7.46
N SER A 463 39.65 -25.40 8.50
CA SER A 463 39.95 -25.93 9.83
C SER A 463 38.69 -26.52 10.48
N ILE A 464 37.73 -25.68 10.87
CA ILE A 464 36.55 -26.10 11.63
C ILE A 464 35.44 -26.62 10.71
N GLY A 465 35.24 -26.01 9.54
CA GLY A 465 34.17 -26.41 8.62
C GLY A 465 34.38 -27.74 7.90
N TYR A 466 35.64 -28.11 7.60
CA TYR A 466 35.97 -29.29 6.79
C TYR A 466 36.78 -30.35 7.57
N SER A 467 37.85 -29.94 8.26
CA SER A 467 38.89 -30.88 8.74
C SER A 467 38.68 -31.39 10.18
N LEU A 468 38.45 -30.50 11.15
CA LEU A 468 38.35 -30.87 12.56
C LEU A 468 37.00 -31.53 12.88
N LYS A 469 37.05 -32.75 13.43
CA LYS A 469 35.87 -33.54 13.83
C LYS A 469 35.73 -33.69 15.36
N HIS A 470 36.33 -32.78 16.12
CA HIS A 470 36.35 -32.83 17.59
C HIS A 470 34.93 -32.63 18.19
N PRO A 471 34.47 -33.43 19.19
CA PRO A 471 33.08 -33.40 19.66
C PRO A 471 32.57 -32.06 20.21
N MET A 472 33.45 -31.18 20.70
CA MET A 472 33.07 -29.82 21.11
C MET A 472 32.85 -28.87 19.92
N LEU A 473 33.66 -29.00 18.86
CA LEU A 473 33.62 -28.13 17.67
C LEU A 473 32.61 -28.58 16.62
N LYS A 474 32.18 -29.85 16.66
CA LYS A 474 31.13 -30.40 15.77
C LYS A 474 29.79 -29.63 15.86
N VAL A 475 29.56 -28.88 16.94
CA VAL A 475 28.36 -28.03 17.10
C VAL A 475 28.39 -26.78 16.20
N ILE A 476 29.57 -26.40 15.68
CA ILE A 476 29.79 -25.19 14.88
C ILE A 476 30.35 -25.47 13.47
N ASP A 477 30.28 -26.71 12.99
CA ASP A 477 30.89 -27.11 11.71
C ASP A 477 30.28 -26.37 10.50
N SER A 478 28.96 -26.37 10.43
CA SER A 478 28.14 -25.79 9.36
C SER A 478 28.13 -24.27 9.42
N SER A 479 28.06 -23.68 10.62
CA SER A 479 28.18 -22.24 10.81
C SER A 479 29.59 -21.71 10.52
N SER A 480 30.66 -22.46 10.82
CA SER A 480 32.02 -22.11 10.39
C SER A 480 32.17 -22.10 8.85
N ARG A 481 31.51 -23.02 8.13
CA ARG A 481 31.45 -22.94 6.65
C ARG A 481 30.76 -21.67 6.19
N ASP A 482 29.60 -21.36 6.77
CA ASP A 482 28.76 -20.24 6.34
C ASP A 482 29.40 -18.87 6.64
N VAL A 483 29.97 -18.70 7.83
CA VAL A 483 30.72 -17.49 8.22
C VAL A 483 32.00 -17.36 7.40
N GLY A 484 32.73 -18.46 7.15
CA GLY A 484 33.92 -18.46 6.30
C GLY A 484 33.60 -18.06 4.85
N ASN A 485 32.53 -18.61 4.27
CA ASN A 485 32.01 -18.22 2.97
C ASN A 485 31.61 -16.74 2.93
N GLY A 486 30.96 -16.23 3.99
CA GLY A 486 30.58 -14.81 4.11
C GLY A 486 31.80 -13.88 4.07
N ILE A 487 32.83 -14.18 4.85
CA ILE A 487 34.08 -13.40 4.89
C ILE A 487 34.80 -13.44 3.53
N MET A 488 34.87 -14.59 2.87
CA MET A 488 35.47 -14.72 1.54
C MET A 488 34.71 -13.92 0.47
N VAL A 489 33.37 -13.98 0.45
CA VAL A 489 32.55 -13.18 -0.48
C VAL A 489 32.68 -11.68 -0.22
N PHE A 490 32.66 -11.26 1.06
CA PHE A 490 32.85 -9.86 1.43
C PHE A 490 34.22 -9.33 0.98
N SER A 491 35.28 -10.13 1.14
CA SER A 491 36.64 -9.78 0.69
C SER A 491 36.74 -9.66 -0.83
N ILE A 492 36.09 -10.56 -1.58
CA ILE A 492 35.97 -10.45 -3.05
C ILE A 492 35.26 -9.13 -3.45
N LEU A 493 34.16 -8.79 -2.78
CA LEU A 493 33.42 -7.56 -3.06
C LEU A 493 34.24 -6.29 -2.73
N LEU A 494 35.05 -6.32 -1.67
CA LEU A 494 36.00 -5.24 -1.36
C LEU A 494 37.10 -5.10 -2.42
N ALA A 495 37.70 -6.21 -2.88
CA ALA A 495 38.70 -6.18 -3.95
C ALA A 495 38.14 -5.59 -5.26
N ILE A 496 36.90 -5.95 -5.61
CA ILE A 496 36.17 -5.38 -6.75
C ILE A 496 35.91 -3.87 -6.53
N GLY A 497 35.43 -3.47 -5.34
CA GLY A 497 35.15 -2.08 -5.00
C GLY A 497 36.39 -1.17 -4.96
N LEU A 498 37.57 -1.77 -4.71
CA LEU A 498 38.89 -1.11 -4.70
C LEU A 498 39.68 -1.32 -6.00
N TRP A 499 39.03 -1.84 -7.05
CA TRP A 499 39.56 -1.96 -8.42
C TRP A 499 40.83 -2.85 -8.53
N ASP A 500 41.05 -3.76 -7.57
CA ASP A 500 42.11 -4.77 -7.60
C ASP A 500 41.60 -6.03 -8.32
N TRP A 501 41.56 -5.94 -9.65
CA TRP A 501 41.04 -6.99 -10.53
C TRP A 501 41.83 -8.30 -10.42
N MET A 502 43.13 -8.22 -10.12
CA MET A 502 44.00 -9.38 -9.95
C MET A 502 43.73 -10.11 -8.63
N ALA A 503 43.56 -9.38 -7.52
CA ALA A 503 43.11 -9.96 -6.25
C ALA A 503 41.69 -10.54 -6.38
N ALA A 504 40.74 -9.79 -6.96
CA ALA A 504 39.38 -10.27 -7.17
C ALA A 504 39.33 -11.56 -8.01
N GLY A 505 40.09 -11.62 -9.11
CA GLY A 505 40.16 -12.80 -9.98
C GLY A 505 40.78 -14.02 -9.30
N THR A 506 41.89 -13.84 -8.56
CA THR A 506 42.55 -14.93 -7.84
C THR A 506 41.71 -15.45 -6.67
N MET A 507 41.10 -14.56 -5.88
CA MET A 507 40.15 -14.92 -4.82
C MET A 507 38.96 -15.71 -5.37
N LEU A 508 38.42 -15.34 -6.54
CA LEU A 508 37.31 -16.06 -7.17
C LEU A 508 37.68 -17.46 -7.68
N LEU A 509 38.92 -17.69 -8.14
CA LEU A 509 39.39 -19.05 -8.43
C LEU A 509 39.50 -19.90 -7.16
N ILE A 510 40.05 -19.34 -6.06
CA ILE A 510 40.13 -20.04 -4.77
C ILE A 510 38.73 -20.32 -4.22
N PHE A 511 37.81 -19.36 -4.34
CA PHE A 511 36.41 -19.52 -3.93
C PHE A 511 35.65 -20.55 -4.79
N SER A 512 36.00 -20.69 -6.08
CA SER A 512 35.49 -21.81 -6.90
C SER A 512 35.95 -23.18 -6.39
N PHE A 513 37.15 -23.27 -5.82
CA PHE A 513 37.63 -24.50 -5.17
C PHE A 513 36.92 -24.75 -3.82
N VAL A 514 36.69 -23.69 -3.03
CA VAL A 514 35.86 -23.78 -1.81
C VAL A 514 34.44 -24.26 -2.15
N MET A 515 33.80 -23.72 -3.19
CA MET A 515 32.48 -24.15 -3.63
C MET A 515 32.45 -25.59 -4.17
N PHE A 516 33.55 -26.07 -4.75
CA PHE A 516 33.72 -27.49 -5.04
C PHE A 516 33.77 -28.35 -3.76
N LEU A 517 34.50 -27.93 -2.72
CA LEU A 517 34.52 -28.61 -1.42
C LEU A 517 33.14 -28.59 -0.73
N VAL A 518 32.43 -27.46 -0.74
CA VAL A 518 31.04 -27.33 -0.25
C VAL A 518 30.16 -28.40 -0.92
N ASN A 519 30.24 -28.52 -2.24
CA ASN A 519 29.48 -29.50 -3.03
C ASN A 519 29.81 -30.98 -2.71
N THR A 520 30.86 -31.28 -1.94
CA THR A 520 31.20 -32.64 -1.49
C THR A 520 30.81 -32.96 -0.04
N VAL A 521 30.76 -31.96 0.84
CA VAL A 521 30.52 -32.16 2.29
C VAL A 521 29.12 -31.73 2.72
N GLU A 522 28.55 -30.72 2.07
CA GLU A 522 27.33 -30.08 2.52
C GLU A 522 26.07 -30.82 2.02
N LYS A 523 25.07 -30.94 2.90
CA LYS A 523 23.83 -31.71 2.64
C LYS A 523 22.56 -30.86 2.73
N ARG A 524 22.70 -29.59 3.09
CA ARG A 524 21.59 -28.61 3.10
C ARG A 524 21.18 -28.28 1.65
N SER A 525 19.88 -28.38 1.34
CA SER A 525 19.31 -28.27 -0.02
C SER A 525 19.82 -27.05 -0.79
N PHE A 526 19.82 -25.88 -0.14
CA PHE A 526 20.36 -24.63 -0.69
C PHE A 526 21.75 -24.80 -1.31
N TYR A 527 22.69 -25.44 -0.61
CA TYR A 527 24.05 -25.60 -1.10
C TYR A 527 24.17 -26.68 -2.18
N THR A 528 23.41 -27.77 -2.07
CA THR A 528 23.39 -28.82 -3.11
C THR A 528 22.79 -28.32 -4.44
N GLU A 529 21.94 -27.29 -4.40
CA GLU A 529 21.43 -26.62 -5.60
C GLU A 529 22.35 -25.47 -6.06
N ALA A 530 22.86 -24.65 -5.15
CA ALA A 530 23.63 -23.45 -5.50
C ALA A 530 25.09 -23.71 -5.90
N ALA A 531 25.81 -24.61 -5.22
CA ALA A 531 27.24 -24.82 -5.46
C ALA A 531 27.55 -25.31 -6.91
N PRO A 532 26.74 -26.19 -7.55
CA PRO A 532 26.87 -26.53 -8.97
C PRO A 532 26.71 -25.37 -9.97
N TRP A 533 26.24 -24.20 -9.53
CA TRP A 533 26.21 -22.97 -10.33
C TRP A 533 27.26 -21.96 -9.88
N ALA A 534 27.54 -21.86 -8.57
CA ALA A 534 28.56 -20.99 -8.01
C ALA A 534 29.95 -21.26 -8.63
N ILE A 535 30.31 -22.53 -8.84
CA ILE A 535 31.59 -22.93 -9.46
C ILE A 535 31.82 -22.26 -10.85
N PRO A 536 30.98 -22.49 -11.89
CA PRO A 536 31.17 -21.81 -13.17
C PRO A 536 30.93 -20.30 -13.13
N ILE A 537 30.11 -19.78 -12.20
CA ILE A 537 29.95 -18.33 -12.02
C ILE A 537 31.26 -17.70 -11.52
N SER A 538 31.90 -18.27 -10.50
CA SER A 538 33.17 -17.76 -9.96
C SER A 538 34.31 -17.84 -10.96
N ILE A 539 34.40 -18.94 -11.72
CA ILE A 539 35.39 -19.07 -12.82
C ILE A 539 35.12 -18.01 -13.91
N GLY A 540 33.86 -17.80 -14.31
CA GLY A 540 33.51 -16.80 -15.30
C GLY A 540 33.89 -15.38 -14.87
N PHE A 541 33.55 -14.97 -13.65
CA PHE A 541 33.94 -13.66 -13.13
C PHE A 541 35.46 -13.53 -12.94
N ALA A 542 36.16 -14.58 -12.52
CA ALA A 542 37.63 -14.54 -12.42
C ALA A 542 38.29 -14.20 -13.77
N PHE A 543 37.89 -14.88 -14.85
CA PHE A 543 38.43 -14.59 -16.19
C PHE A 543 37.89 -13.28 -16.78
N MET A 544 36.71 -12.80 -16.39
CA MET A 544 36.26 -11.45 -16.71
C MET A 544 37.17 -10.37 -16.08
N PHE A 545 37.56 -10.53 -14.81
CA PHE A 545 38.46 -9.58 -14.13
C PHE A 545 39.91 -9.68 -14.61
N TYR A 546 40.42 -10.86 -14.93
CA TYR A 546 41.69 -10.98 -15.65
C TYR A 546 41.64 -10.31 -17.04
N GLY A 547 40.49 -10.34 -17.72
CA GLY A 547 40.26 -9.59 -18.95
C GLY A 547 40.35 -8.07 -18.76
N GLU A 548 39.82 -7.56 -17.64
CA GLU A 548 39.91 -6.13 -17.30
C GLU A 548 41.34 -5.70 -16.94
N GLU A 549 42.10 -6.52 -16.22
CA GLU A 549 43.52 -6.24 -15.95
C GLU A 549 44.37 -6.33 -17.25
N MET A 550 44.03 -7.24 -18.17
CA MET A 550 44.61 -7.23 -19.54
C MET A 550 44.22 -5.97 -20.33
N ARG A 551 42.98 -5.49 -20.23
CA ARG A 551 42.52 -4.23 -20.86
C ARG A 551 43.19 -2.99 -20.26
N ARG A 552 43.64 -3.06 -19.00
CA ARG A 552 44.43 -2.03 -18.32
C ARG A 552 45.89 -2.03 -18.72
N THR A 553 46.47 -3.20 -19.00
CA THR A 553 47.92 -3.38 -19.22
C THR A 553 48.34 -3.49 -20.70
N PHE A 554 47.43 -3.85 -21.61
CA PHE A 554 47.75 -4.08 -23.02
C PHE A 554 46.94 -3.17 -23.96
N SER A 555 47.63 -2.27 -24.67
CA SER A 555 47.00 -1.23 -25.51
C SER A 555 46.09 -1.79 -26.59
N LEU A 556 46.50 -2.82 -27.34
CA LEU A 556 45.64 -3.44 -28.37
C LEU A 556 44.33 -4.01 -27.78
N TYR A 557 44.33 -4.46 -26.52
CA TYR A 557 43.11 -4.87 -25.83
C TYR A 557 42.23 -3.65 -25.53
N HIS A 558 42.83 -2.57 -25.01
CA HIS A 558 42.14 -1.31 -24.73
C HIS A 558 41.51 -0.69 -25.99
N ASP A 559 42.29 -0.53 -27.05
CA ASP A 559 41.99 0.30 -28.21
C ASP A 559 41.13 -0.42 -29.26
N SER A 560 41.22 -1.75 -29.35
CA SER A 560 40.48 -2.54 -30.35
C SER A 560 39.45 -3.50 -29.76
N LEU A 561 39.81 -4.27 -28.74
CA LEU A 561 38.97 -5.36 -28.21
C LEU A 561 37.90 -4.86 -27.23
N GLY A 562 38.28 -3.90 -26.37
CA GLY A 562 37.44 -3.26 -25.35
C GLY A 562 36.83 -4.22 -24.31
N MET A 563 35.99 -3.67 -23.43
CA MET A 563 35.41 -4.41 -22.29
C MET A 563 34.50 -5.58 -22.70
N ALA A 564 33.93 -5.56 -23.93
CA ALA A 564 33.15 -6.68 -24.43
C ALA A 564 33.98 -7.99 -24.49
N MET A 565 35.28 -7.88 -24.80
CA MET A 565 36.17 -9.04 -24.88
C MET A 565 36.41 -9.71 -23.53
N ASN A 566 36.35 -8.98 -22.41
CA ASN A 566 36.46 -9.55 -21.06
C ASN A 566 35.42 -10.67 -20.85
N THR A 567 34.19 -10.43 -21.30
CA THR A 567 33.07 -11.39 -21.15
C THR A 567 33.04 -12.44 -22.27
N VAL A 568 33.60 -12.16 -23.45
CA VAL A 568 33.95 -13.20 -24.43
C VAL A 568 34.96 -14.19 -23.84
N MET A 569 36.01 -13.70 -23.17
CA MET A 569 37.04 -14.54 -22.55
C MET A 569 36.47 -15.42 -21.42
N ALA A 570 35.65 -14.84 -20.55
CA ALA A 570 34.88 -15.58 -19.54
C ALA A 570 34.02 -16.70 -20.18
N SER A 571 33.29 -16.38 -21.25
CA SER A 571 32.51 -17.38 -22.00
C SER A 571 33.39 -18.47 -22.62
N ALA A 572 34.51 -18.11 -23.26
CA ALA A 572 35.40 -19.05 -23.92
C ALA A 572 36.01 -20.07 -22.94
N VAL A 573 36.48 -19.62 -21.78
CA VAL A 573 37.01 -20.51 -20.73
C VAL A 573 35.91 -21.44 -20.19
N LEU A 574 34.68 -20.95 -20.05
CA LEU A 574 33.55 -21.78 -19.62
C LEU A 574 33.06 -22.77 -20.69
N LEU A 575 33.27 -22.49 -21.99
CA LEU A 575 33.06 -23.46 -23.07
C LEU A 575 34.15 -24.56 -23.06
N VAL A 576 35.40 -24.21 -22.79
CA VAL A 576 36.48 -25.19 -22.57
C VAL A 576 36.17 -26.06 -21.33
N LEU A 577 35.75 -25.45 -20.21
CA LEU A 577 35.30 -26.17 -19.02
C LEU A 577 34.10 -27.08 -19.32
N THR A 578 33.14 -26.63 -20.12
CA THR A 578 32.01 -27.44 -20.59
C THR A 578 32.48 -28.68 -21.36
N TYR A 579 33.48 -28.54 -22.23
CA TYR A 579 34.05 -29.66 -22.98
C TYR A 579 34.79 -30.64 -22.08
N VAL A 580 35.66 -30.15 -21.18
CA VAL A 580 36.39 -30.98 -20.21
C VAL A 580 35.45 -31.73 -19.27
N LEU A 581 34.37 -31.09 -18.80
CA LEU A 581 33.36 -31.73 -17.95
C LEU A 581 32.51 -32.75 -18.71
N LYS A 582 32.22 -32.54 -20.01
CA LYS A 582 31.61 -33.57 -20.87
C LYS A 582 32.53 -34.78 -21.02
N TRP A 583 33.81 -34.55 -21.30
CA TRP A 583 34.82 -35.62 -21.44
C TRP A 583 34.97 -36.44 -20.15
N LYS A 584 34.96 -35.78 -18.98
CA LYS A 584 34.93 -36.44 -17.66
C LYS A 584 33.52 -36.93 -17.22
N ASN A 585 32.56 -37.05 -18.14
CA ASN A 585 31.19 -37.53 -17.90
C ASN A 585 30.34 -36.76 -16.85
N HIS A 586 30.77 -35.59 -16.38
CA HIS A 586 30.04 -34.74 -15.43
C HIS A 586 28.92 -33.93 -16.11
N LYS A 587 27.91 -34.64 -16.65
CA LYS A 587 26.83 -34.10 -17.50
C LYS A 587 26.09 -32.90 -16.90
N THR A 588 25.83 -32.88 -15.60
CA THR A 588 25.15 -31.78 -14.89
C THR A 588 26.02 -30.53 -14.79
N ALA A 589 27.25 -30.67 -14.29
CA ALA A 589 28.20 -29.56 -14.18
C ALA A 589 28.54 -28.97 -15.56
N ALA A 590 28.72 -29.81 -16.58
CA ALA A 590 28.93 -29.36 -17.96
C ALA A 590 27.75 -28.54 -18.52
N ARG A 591 26.51 -28.95 -18.21
CA ARG A 591 25.30 -28.20 -18.61
C ARG A 591 25.23 -26.84 -17.93
N ASN A 592 25.54 -26.78 -16.64
CA ASN A 592 25.55 -25.52 -15.89
C ASN A 592 26.66 -24.58 -16.41
N ALA A 593 27.88 -25.08 -16.64
CA ALA A 593 28.97 -24.33 -17.26
C ALA A 593 28.59 -23.77 -18.65
N PHE A 594 27.89 -24.54 -19.48
CA PHE A 594 27.42 -24.09 -20.79
C PHE A 594 26.41 -22.94 -20.69
N PHE A 595 25.46 -23.01 -19.75
CA PHE A 595 24.49 -21.93 -19.54
C PHE A 595 25.13 -20.65 -18.99
N ILE A 596 26.12 -20.75 -18.10
CA ILE A 596 26.87 -19.59 -17.62
C ILE A 596 27.76 -19.00 -18.73
N ALA A 597 28.39 -19.84 -19.57
CA ALA A 597 29.10 -19.37 -20.77
C ALA A 597 28.17 -18.58 -21.71
N GLN A 598 27.00 -19.11 -22.02
CA GLN A 598 25.96 -18.40 -22.79
C GLN A 598 25.52 -17.09 -22.12
N GLY A 599 25.47 -17.04 -20.79
CA GLY A 599 25.21 -15.83 -20.01
C GLY A 599 26.28 -14.76 -20.25
N PHE A 600 27.56 -15.09 -20.06
CA PHE A 600 28.66 -14.17 -20.33
C PHE A 600 28.72 -13.72 -21.80
N TYR A 601 28.43 -14.60 -22.77
CA TYR A 601 28.33 -14.18 -24.18
C TYR A 601 27.12 -13.28 -24.46
N SER A 602 26.02 -13.44 -23.72
CA SER A 602 24.87 -12.53 -23.82
C SER A 602 25.24 -11.13 -23.30
N ILE A 603 26.12 -11.04 -22.29
CA ILE A 603 26.68 -9.78 -21.78
C ILE A 603 27.69 -9.20 -22.79
N SER A 604 28.52 -10.01 -23.46
CA SER A 604 29.45 -9.52 -24.49
C SER A 604 28.71 -8.92 -25.68
N LEU A 605 27.57 -9.49 -26.09
CA LEU A 605 26.72 -8.94 -27.14
C LEU A 605 26.11 -7.58 -26.76
N PHE A 606 25.64 -7.43 -25.51
CA PHE A 606 25.11 -6.14 -25.04
C PHE A 606 26.20 -5.07 -24.94
N SER A 607 27.33 -5.40 -24.31
CA SER A 607 28.46 -4.46 -24.16
C SER A 607 29.09 -4.10 -25.50
N ALA A 608 29.18 -5.02 -26.48
CA ALA A 608 29.65 -4.72 -27.83
C ALA A 608 28.78 -3.69 -28.57
N LEU A 609 27.48 -3.60 -28.27
CA LEU A 609 26.55 -2.64 -28.88
C LEU A 609 26.56 -1.25 -28.21
N VAL A 610 26.96 -1.18 -26.94
CA VAL A 610 26.85 0.04 -26.11
C VAL A 610 28.22 0.71 -25.86
N LEU A 611 29.29 -0.08 -25.73
CA LEU A 611 30.63 0.42 -25.40
C LEU A 611 31.51 0.59 -26.65
N PRO A 612 32.53 1.47 -26.59
CA PRO A 612 33.52 1.58 -27.66
C PRO A 612 34.31 0.28 -27.81
N ILE A 613 34.33 -0.23 -29.05
CA ILE A 613 35.12 -1.36 -29.56
C ILE A 613 35.42 -1.10 -31.04
N ASN A 614 36.33 -1.85 -31.66
CA ASN A 614 36.63 -1.68 -33.08
C ASN A 614 35.43 -2.07 -33.97
N ASP A 615 34.78 -1.06 -34.55
CA ASP A 615 33.58 -1.20 -35.40
C ASP A 615 33.83 -1.94 -36.71
N VAL A 616 35.06 -1.93 -37.23
CA VAL A 616 35.40 -2.50 -38.55
C VAL A 616 35.38 -4.02 -38.53
N TRP A 617 35.84 -4.65 -37.43
CA TRP A 617 35.96 -6.11 -37.36
C TRP A 617 35.58 -6.74 -36.01
N VAL A 618 35.82 -6.09 -34.87
CA VAL A 618 35.51 -6.67 -33.54
C VAL A 618 34.00 -6.72 -33.30
N ARG A 619 33.27 -5.62 -33.56
CA ARG A 619 31.81 -5.59 -33.41
C ARG A 619 31.11 -6.63 -34.32
N PRO A 620 31.44 -6.74 -35.64
CA PRO A 620 30.96 -7.83 -36.48
C PRO A 620 31.30 -9.23 -35.95
N ALA A 621 32.55 -9.46 -35.50
CA ALA A 621 32.99 -10.79 -35.04
C ALA A 621 32.24 -11.25 -33.77
N ILE A 622 32.05 -10.37 -32.79
CA ILE A 622 31.28 -10.69 -31.57
C ILE A 622 29.81 -10.97 -31.92
N LEU A 623 29.20 -10.20 -32.83
CA LEU A 623 27.82 -10.42 -33.24
C LEU A 623 27.65 -11.74 -34.01
N LEU A 624 28.57 -12.08 -34.93
CA LEU A 624 28.57 -13.36 -35.64
C LEU A 624 28.80 -14.55 -34.69
N GLY A 625 29.72 -14.43 -33.73
CA GLY A 625 29.89 -15.40 -32.65
C GLY A 625 28.62 -15.53 -31.79
N GLY A 626 27.88 -14.45 -31.62
CA GLY A 626 26.56 -14.44 -30.97
C GLY A 626 25.50 -15.23 -31.71
N VAL A 627 25.47 -15.16 -33.05
CA VAL A 627 24.62 -16.02 -33.88
C VAL A 627 24.99 -17.49 -33.66
N ALA A 628 26.29 -17.82 -33.69
CA ALA A 628 26.77 -19.18 -33.44
C ALA A 628 26.40 -19.68 -32.03
N MET A 629 26.54 -18.85 -31.00
CA MET A 629 26.18 -19.16 -29.62
C MET A 629 24.67 -19.40 -29.44
N TYR A 630 23.81 -18.50 -29.94
CA TYR A 630 22.36 -18.74 -29.87
C TYR A 630 21.88 -19.92 -30.72
N LEU A 631 22.55 -20.24 -31.83
CA LEU A 631 22.31 -21.49 -32.57
C LEU A 631 22.75 -22.72 -31.75
N ALA A 632 23.93 -22.68 -31.11
CA ALA A 632 24.40 -23.75 -30.23
C ALA A 632 23.46 -23.97 -29.03
N LEU A 633 22.97 -22.88 -28.40
CA LEU A 633 21.93 -22.93 -27.38
C LEU A 633 20.65 -23.57 -27.93
N TYR A 634 20.19 -23.15 -29.11
CA TYR A 634 18.99 -23.73 -29.73
C TYR A 634 19.14 -25.24 -29.95
N PHE A 635 20.27 -25.71 -30.49
CA PHE A 635 20.49 -27.16 -30.65
C PHE A 635 20.64 -27.90 -29.32
N ALA A 636 21.12 -27.24 -28.26
CA ALA A 636 21.26 -27.82 -26.92
C ALA A 636 19.92 -27.96 -26.15
N ILE A 637 18.96 -27.05 -26.33
CA ILE A 637 17.69 -27.05 -25.55
C ILE A 637 16.40 -27.11 -26.37
N LYS A 638 16.46 -26.91 -27.69
CA LYS A 638 15.35 -26.88 -28.66
C LYS A 638 14.12 -26.03 -28.26
N GLN A 639 14.36 -24.98 -27.47
CA GLN A 639 13.31 -24.08 -26.99
C GLN A 639 12.85 -23.10 -28.08
N VAL A 640 11.53 -22.90 -28.16
CA VAL A 640 10.85 -22.14 -29.23
C VAL A 640 11.26 -20.66 -29.30
N TRP A 641 11.77 -20.09 -28.20
CA TRP A 641 12.16 -18.67 -28.12
C TRP A 641 13.59 -18.39 -28.60
N VAL A 642 14.51 -19.37 -28.55
CA VAL A 642 15.92 -19.14 -28.93
C VAL A 642 16.11 -18.73 -30.39
N PRO A 643 15.36 -19.27 -31.37
CA PRO A 643 15.37 -18.80 -32.76
C PRO A 643 15.08 -17.30 -32.96
N PHE A 644 14.34 -16.67 -32.04
CA PHE A 644 14.09 -15.23 -32.12
C PHE A 644 15.35 -14.43 -31.75
N PHE A 645 16.06 -14.83 -30.69
CA PHE A 645 17.36 -14.23 -30.33
C PHE A 645 18.40 -14.46 -31.42
N ALA A 646 18.50 -15.68 -31.98
CA ALA A 646 19.39 -15.98 -33.09
C ALA A 646 19.12 -15.10 -34.33
N ALA A 647 17.84 -14.90 -34.68
CA ALA A 647 17.44 -14.05 -35.80
C ALA A 647 17.68 -12.54 -35.53
N THR A 648 17.41 -12.05 -34.31
CA THR A 648 17.70 -10.66 -33.92
C THR A 648 19.20 -10.38 -33.92
N VAL A 649 20.03 -11.27 -33.38
CA VAL A 649 21.49 -11.12 -33.43
C VAL A 649 22.03 -11.25 -34.86
N SER A 650 21.40 -12.05 -35.71
CA SER A 650 21.72 -12.09 -37.16
C SER A 650 21.43 -10.75 -37.86
N LEU A 651 20.34 -10.08 -37.48
CA LEU A 651 20.00 -8.75 -38.01
C LEU A 651 20.98 -7.67 -37.54
N LEU A 652 21.40 -7.73 -36.27
CA LEU A 652 22.40 -6.82 -35.71
C LEU A 652 23.79 -7.07 -36.31
N ALA A 653 24.16 -8.33 -36.54
CA ALA A 653 25.38 -8.70 -37.26
C ALA A 653 25.38 -8.12 -38.69
N TYR A 654 24.25 -8.22 -39.41
CA TYR A 654 24.08 -7.63 -40.73
C TYR A 654 24.33 -6.11 -40.74
N PHE A 655 23.73 -5.36 -39.82
CA PHE A 655 23.97 -3.91 -39.73
C PHE A 655 25.38 -3.55 -39.27
N SER A 656 25.99 -4.33 -38.38
CA SER A 656 27.39 -4.12 -38.00
C SER A 656 28.36 -4.42 -39.13
N ILE A 657 28.08 -5.39 -40.00
CA ILE A 657 28.87 -5.67 -41.21
C ILE A 657 28.77 -4.51 -42.20
N ILE A 658 27.57 -3.96 -42.41
CA ILE A 658 27.40 -2.74 -43.25
C ILE A 658 28.18 -1.57 -42.65
N ASN A 659 28.05 -1.30 -41.35
CA ASN A 659 28.78 -0.21 -40.69
C ASN A 659 30.31 -0.37 -40.85
N GLY A 660 30.82 -1.58 -40.65
CA GLY A 660 32.24 -1.90 -40.85
C GLY A 660 32.70 -1.71 -42.30
N LEU A 661 31.88 -2.09 -43.28
CA LEU A 661 32.18 -1.88 -44.72
C LEU A 661 32.16 -0.40 -45.11
N THR A 662 31.18 0.38 -44.63
CA THR A 662 31.10 1.83 -44.86
C THR A 662 32.29 2.57 -44.22
N LEU A 663 32.70 2.18 -43.00
CA LEU A 663 33.90 2.70 -42.35
C LEU A 663 35.19 2.29 -43.07
N ALA A 664 35.23 1.08 -43.65
CA ALA A 664 36.28 0.63 -44.57
C ALA A 664 36.19 1.27 -45.98
N ARG A 665 35.29 2.25 -46.19
CA ARG A 665 35.06 2.99 -47.44
C ARG A 665 34.55 2.15 -48.62
N VAL A 666 33.96 0.98 -48.36
CA VAL A 666 33.35 0.10 -49.36
C VAL A 666 31.87 0.45 -49.51
N ASN A 667 31.57 1.42 -50.37
CA ASN A 667 30.21 1.90 -50.65
C ASN A 667 29.75 1.52 -52.06
N PHE A 668 28.51 1.04 -52.19
CA PHE A 668 27.85 0.78 -53.47
C PHE A 668 26.58 1.64 -53.58
N GLU A 669 26.51 2.53 -54.56
CA GLU A 669 25.47 3.57 -54.63
C GLU A 669 24.04 2.99 -54.67
N TYR A 670 23.76 2.10 -55.63
CA TYR A 670 22.46 1.41 -55.76
C TYR A 670 22.12 0.50 -54.57
N PHE A 671 23.11 0.00 -53.83
CA PHE A 671 22.86 -0.82 -52.63
C PHE A 671 22.27 0.03 -51.50
N ASN A 672 22.66 1.31 -51.39
CA ASN A 672 22.18 2.20 -50.33
C ASN A 672 20.65 2.31 -50.33
N TRP A 673 20.02 2.38 -51.50
CA TRP A 673 18.55 2.48 -51.66
C TRP A 673 17.79 1.24 -51.15
N ILE A 674 18.48 0.11 -50.97
CA ILE A 674 17.86 -1.18 -50.62
C ILE A 674 18.49 -1.89 -49.38
N GLN A 675 19.56 -1.34 -48.80
CA GLN A 675 20.29 -1.95 -47.68
C GLN A 675 19.42 -2.21 -46.44
N LEU A 676 18.46 -1.32 -46.13
CA LEU A 676 17.53 -1.54 -45.02
C LEU A 676 16.58 -2.73 -45.31
N PRO A 677 15.84 -2.78 -46.44
CA PRO A 677 15.05 -3.94 -46.82
C PRO A 677 15.82 -5.26 -46.90
N ILE A 678 17.06 -5.26 -47.41
CA ILE A 678 17.84 -6.48 -47.63
C ILE A 678 18.05 -7.27 -46.31
N GLY A 679 18.23 -6.59 -45.17
CA GLY A 679 18.30 -7.26 -43.86
C GLY A 679 17.04 -8.10 -43.55
N ALA A 680 15.85 -7.58 -43.87
CA ALA A 680 14.61 -8.34 -43.78
C ALA A 680 14.52 -9.45 -44.84
N PHE A 681 14.92 -9.16 -46.09
CA PHE A 681 14.88 -10.12 -47.19
C PHE A 681 15.77 -11.36 -46.91
N ILE A 682 16.99 -11.15 -46.39
CA ILE A 682 17.92 -12.23 -46.03
C ILE A 682 17.32 -13.12 -44.93
N LEU A 683 16.77 -12.54 -43.85
CA LEU A 683 16.13 -13.32 -42.79
C LEU A 683 14.94 -14.15 -43.32
N LEU A 684 14.15 -13.59 -44.23
CA LEU A 684 12.99 -14.29 -44.82
C LEU A 684 13.41 -15.36 -45.84
N ALA A 685 14.48 -15.16 -46.59
CA ALA A 685 15.08 -16.18 -47.45
C ALA A 685 15.63 -17.34 -46.61
N ILE A 686 16.39 -17.05 -45.54
CA ILE A 686 16.86 -18.05 -44.57
C ILE A 686 15.67 -18.82 -43.97
N ALA A 687 14.60 -18.13 -43.56
CA ALA A 687 13.38 -18.76 -43.06
C ALA A 687 12.72 -19.68 -44.10
N TYR A 688 12.69 -19.28 -45.38
CA TYR A 688 12.14 -20.09 -46.47
C TYR A 688 12.96 -21.37 -46.71
N PHE A 689 14.29 -21.27 -46.77
CA PHE A 689 15.17 -22.45 -46.90
C PHE A 689 15.12 -23.38 -45.68
N LEU A 690 14.98 -22.82 -44.47
CA LEU A 690 14.84 -23.59 -43.24
C LEU A 690 13.45 -24.23 -43.08
N LEU A 691 12.40 -23.73 -43.74
CA LEU A 691 11.01 -24.17 -43.56
C LEU A 691 10.81 -25.70 -43.75
N LYS A 692 11.64 -26.32 -44.60
CA LYS A 692 11.66 -27.79 -44.83
C LYS A 692 12.62 -28.56 -43.91
N LYS A 693 13.58 -27.90 -43.27
CA LYS A 693 14.64 -28.51 -42.44
C LYS A 693 14.34 -28.42 -40.94
N ASP A 694 13.96 -27.23 -40.47
CA ASP A 694 13.55 -26.97 -39.08
C ASP A 694 12.49 -25.86 -39.06
N SER A 695 11.24 -26.24 -38.77
CA SER A 695 10.10 -25.32 -38.77
C SER A 695 10.04 -24.41 -37.54
N ILE A 696 10.77 -24.71 -36.47
CA ILE A 696 10.85 -23.89 -35.25
C ILE A 696 11.92 -22.81 -35.45
N LEU A 697 13.08 -23.16 -36.01
CA LEU A 697 14.12 -22.22 -36.39
C LEU A 697 13.63 -21.27 -37.49
N ALA A 698 13.01 -21.81 -38.56
CA ALA A 698 12.40 -21.01 -39.62
C ALA A 698 11.35 -20.02 -39.11
N LYS A 699 10.56 -20.40 -38.10
CA LYS A 699 9.56 -19.53 -37.47
C LYS A 699 10.19 -18.30 -36.81
N GLY A 700 11.34 -18.44 -36.14
CA GLY A 700 12.04 -17.30 -35.52
C GLY A 700 12.49 -16.26 -36.55
N PHE A 701 13.24 -16.72 -37.55
CA PHE A 701 13.71 -15.88 -38.66
C PHE A 701 12.55 -15.26 -39.46
N SER A 702 11.47 -16.01 -39.70
CA SER A 702 10.25 -15.51 -40.37
C SER A 702 9.59 -14.36 -39.59
N TRP A 703 9.52 -14.46 -38.26
CA TRP A 703 8.90 -13.41 -37.44
C TRP A 703 9.76 -12.15 -37.36
N ILE A 704 11.07 -12.26 -37.11
CA ILE A 704 11.95 -11.08 -37.03
C ILE A 704 12.02 -10.36 -38.39
N GLY A 705 12.16 -11.10 -39.50
CA GLY A 705 12.15 -10.53 -40.85
C GLY A 705 10.86 -9.77 -41.17
N HIS A 706 9.68 -10.34 -40.90
CA HIS A 706 8.40 -9.66 -41.13
C HIS A 706 8.08 -8.56 -40.11
N PHE A 707 8.65 -8.59 -38.91
CA PHE A 707 8.48 -7.51 -37.93
C PHE A 707 9.38 -6.30 -38.25
N TYR A 708 10.60 -6.54 -38.73
CA TYR A 708 11.51 -5.47 -39.14
C TYR A 708 11.12 -4.83 -40.49
N MET A 709 10.55 -5.60 -41.43
CA MET A 709 10.25 -5.12 -42.78
C MET A 709 9.44 -3.82 -42.87
N PRO A 710 8.35 -3.57 -42.11
CA PRO A 710 7.64 -2.30 -42.13
C PRO A 710 8.50 -1.10 -41.69
N LEU A 711 9.37 -1.29 -40.69
CA LEU A 711 10.30 -0.27 -40.22
C LEU A 711 11.38 0.02 -41.27
N ALA A 712 11.91 -1.03 -41.91
CA ALA A 712 12.85 -0.90 -43.02
C ALA A 712 12.24 -0.10 -44.18
N MET A 713 11.00 -0.41 -44.59
CA MET A 713 10.26 0.32 -45.62
C MET A 713 10.06 1.80 -45.27
N PHE A 714 9.62 2.10 -44.04
CA PHE A 714 9.39 3.48 -43.58
C PHE A 714 10.68 4.31 -43.59
N LEU A 715 11.79 3.76 -43.09
CA LEU A 715 13.09 4.43 -43.10
C LEU A 715 13.62 4.61 -44.54
N THR A 716 13.41 3.63 -45.41
CA THR A 716 13.81 3.72 -46.83
C THR A 716 13.05 4.84 -47.56
N LEU A 717 11.74 4.95 -47.34
CA LEU A 717 10.92 6.05 -47.86
C LEU A 717 11.43 7.41 -47.36
N PHE A 718 11.71 7.53 -46.06
CA PHE A 718 12.16 8.79 -45.47
C PHE A 718 13.55 9.23 -45.98
N MET A 719 14.50 8.28 -46.11
CA MET A 719 15.88 8.56 -46.52
C MET A 719 16.05 8.73 -48.03
N TYR A 720 15.31 7.99 -48.86
CA TYR A 720 15.56 7.90 -50.31
C TYR A 720 14.39 8.34 -51.19
N ARG A 721 13.22 8.69 -50.61
CA ARG A 721 12.02 9.21 -51.30
C ARG A 721 11.64 8.40 -52.54
N GLU A 722 11.67 9.01 -53.73
CA GLU A 722 11.46 8.38 -55.04
C GLU A 722 12.25 7.06 -55.22
N ASN A 723 13.54 7.05 -54.89
CA ASN A 723 14.42 5.89 -55.06
C ASN A 723 14.05 4.70 -54.15
N SER A 724 13.14 4.90 -53.18
CA SER A 724 12.59 3.81 -52.36
C SER A 724 11.67 2.85 -53.14
N ILE A 725 11.26 3.20 -54.37
CA ILE A 725 10.45 2.34 -55.27
C ILE A 725 11.03 0.91 -55.37
N TRP A 726 12.36 0.77 -55.49
CA TRP A 726 13.03 -0.54 -55.56
C TRP A 726 12.86 -1.37 -54.28
N GLY A 727 12.87 -0.71 -53.12
CA GLY A 727 12.57 -1.33 -51.83
C GLY A 727 11.12 -1.80 -51.74
N PHE A 728 10.16 -0.98 -52.16
CA PHE A 728 8.74 -1.33 -52.15
C PHE A 728 8.37 -2.42 -53.16
N LEU A 729 8.98 -2.44 -54.35
CA LEU A 729 8.84 -3.54 -55.32
C LEU A 729 9.39 -4.86 -54.76
N GLY A 730 10.54 -4.82 -54.07
CA GLY A 730 11.07 -5.98 -53.35
C GLY A 730 10.12 -6.47 -52.25
N ALA A 731 9.60 -5.56 -51.44
CA ALA A 731 8.64 -5.89 -50.38
C ALA A 731 7.31 -6.41 -50.92
N LEU A 732 6.80 -5.89 -52.04
CA LEU A 732 5.63 -6.39 -52.76
C LEU A 732 5.82 -7.87 -53.14
N GLY A 733 6.97 -8.21 -53.74
CA GLY A 733 7.32 -9.59 -54.08
C GLY A 733 7.40 -10.50 -52.85
N VAL A 734 8.08 -10.07 -51.79
CA VAL A 734 8.26 -10.87 -50.56
C VAL A 734 6.93 -11.06 -49.81
N TYR A 735 6.10 -10.02 -49.66
CA TYR A 735 4.78 -10.15 -49.05
C TYR A 735 3.83 -11.03 -49.88
N TRP A 736 3.88 -10.93 -51.22
CA TRP A 736 3.14 -11.85 -52.09
C TRP A 736 3.55 -13.31 -51.87
N ILE A 737 4.85 -13.62 -51.89
CA ILE A 737 5.38 -14.97 -51.61
C ILE A 737 4.94 -15.44 -50.22
N SER A 738 5.09 -14.62 -49.18
CA SER A 738 4.67 -14.98 -47.81
C SER A 738 3.16 -15.19 -47.67
N SER A 739 2.34 -14.53 -48.48
CA SER A 739 0.89 -14.80 -48.54
C SER A 739 0.60 -16.20 -49.10
N ARG A 740 1.37 -16.66 -50.10
CA ARG A 740 1.22 -17.98 -50.76
C ARG A 740 1.81 -19.13 -49.95
N VAL A 741 2.87 -18.89 -49.17
CA VAL A 741 3.51 -19.88 -48.28
C VAL A 741 2.73 -20.06 -46.95
N SER A 742 1.89 -19.09 -46.56
CA SER A 742 1.19 -19.10 -45.28
C SER A 742 -0.02 -20.05 -45.22
N ARG A 743 -0.03 -20.96 -44.23
CA ARG A 743 -1.16 -21.89 -43.99
C ARG A 743 -2.27 -21.37 -43.07
N LYS A 744 -2.08 -20.25 -42.36
CA LYS A 744 -3.09 -19.67 -41.46
C LYS A 744 -3.79 -18.49 -42.13
N GLU A 745 -5.12 -18.52 -42.21
CA GLU A 745 -5.93 -17.53 -42.93
C GLU A 745 -5.60 -16.07 -42.58
N TRP A 746 -5.43 -15.76 -41.28
CA TRP A 746 -5.07 -14.40 -40.86
C TRP A 746 -3.69 -13.95 -41.37
N LYS A 747 -2.72 -14.87 -41.47
CA LYS A 747 -1.40 -14.56 -42.06
C LYS A 747 -1.50 -14.31 -43.56
N VAL A 748 -2.30 -15.12 -44.26
CA VAL A 748 -2.55 -14.91 -45.70
C VAL A 748 -3.16 -13.54 -45.94
N LYS A 749 -4.18 -13.15 -45.14
CA LYS A 749 -4.79 -11.81 -45.21
C LYS A 749 -3.79 -10.70 -44.91
N VAL A 750 -3.05 -10.76 -43.79
CA VAL A 750 -2.06 -9.74 -43.43
C VAL A 750 -1.03 -9.56 -44.53
N PHE A 751 -0.40 -10.64 -45.02
CA PHE A 751 0.63 -10.52 -46.05
C PHE A 751 0.06 -10.10 -47.43
N LEU A 752 -1.16 -10.52 -47.79
CA LEU A 752 -1.82 -10.04 -49.01
C LEU A 752 -2.14 -8.54 -48.93
N TYR A 753 -2.57 -8.03 -47.77
CA TYR A 753 -2.83 -6.60 -47.57
C TYR A 753 -1.54 -5.79 -47.48
N SER A 754 -0.47 -6.34 -46.90
CA SER A 754 0.88 -5.75 -46.96
C SER A 754 1.42 -5.68 -48.39
N ALA A 755 1.12 -6.68 -49.23
CA ALA A 755 1.42 -6.63 -50.67
C ALA A 755 0.60 -5.53 -51.37
N PHE A 756 -0.71 -5.40 -51.10
CA PHE A 756 -1.52 -4.30 -51.66
C PHE A 756 -1.04 -2.91 -51.20
N LEU A 757 -0.57 -2.77 -49.95
CA LEU A 757 0.03 -1.52 -49.46
C LEU A 757 1.40 -1.25 -50.10
N ALA A 758 2.24 -2.26 -50.27
CA ALA A 758 3.52 -2.13 -50.98
C ALA A 758 3.32 -1.79 -52.47
N LEU A 759 2.27 -2.30 -53.11
CA LEU A 759 1.84 -1.91 -54.45
C LEU A 759 1.44 -0.43 -54.52
N PHE A 760 0.63 0.05 -53.56
CA PHE A 760 0.32 1.48 -53.46
C PHE A 760 1.58 2.34 -53.30
N MET A 761 2.48 1.99 -52.37
CA MET A 761 3.71 2.75 -52.17
C MET A 761 4.62 2.72 -53.40
N SER A 762 4.67 1.60 -54.14
CA SER A 762 5.41 1.50 -55.41
C SER A 762 4.81 2.39 -56.50
N ILE A 763 3.49 2.48 -56.59
CA ILE A 763 2.79 3.36 -57.55
C ILE A 763 2.96 4.83 -57.16
N LEU A 764 2.83 5.17 -55.87
CA LEU A 764 2.99 6.54 -55.38
C LEU A 764 4.42 7.03 -55.61
N THR A 765 5.44 6.32 -55.11
CA THR A 765 6.85 6.69 -55.30
C THR A 765 7.28 6.67 -56.77
N GLY A 766 6.67 5.82 -57.60
CA GLY A 766 6.84 5.84 -59.06
C GLY A 766 6.15 7.00 -59.76
N MET A 767 5.03 7.51 -59.25
CA MET A 767 4.41 8.74 -59.75
C MET A 767 5.22 9.97 -59.35
N ASP A 768 5.70 10.01 -58.10
CA ASP A 768 6.62 11.06 -57.62
C ASP A 768 7.88 11.14 -58.51
N HIS A 769 8.50 10.00 -58.81
CA HIS A 769 9.71 9.88 -59.66
C HIS A 769 9.51 10.25 -61.14
N ILE A 770 8.26 10.32 -61.64
CA ILE A 770 7.95 10.58 -63.06
C ILE A 770 7.28 11.94 -63.28
N ARG A 771 6.62 12.52 -62.26
CA ARG A 771 5.81 13.76 -62.37
C ARG A 771 5.84 14.67 -61.12
N ASP A 772 6.89 14.61 -60.31
CA ASP A 772 7.08 15.47 -59.11
C ASP A 772 5.88 15.47 -58.13
N GLY A 773 5.08 14.40 -58.11
CA GLY A 773 3.92 14.22 -57.24
C GLY A 773 2.61 14.87 -57.74
N GLU A 774 2.59 15.47 -58.93
CA GLU A 774 1.34 15.93 -59.55
C GLU A 774 0.36 14.77 -59.72
N TYR A 775 -0.91 15.01 -59.35
CA TYR A 775 -2.00 14.02 -59.41
C TYR A 775 -1.83 12.79 -58.50
N SER A 776 -1.06 12.88 -57.41
CA SER A 776 -0.86 11.78 -56.44
C SER A 776 -2.16 11.18 -55.87
N GLU A 777 -3.27 11.92 -55.82
CA GLU A 777 -4.59 11.40 -55.45
C GLU A 777 -5.10 10.28 -56.40
N PHE A 778 -4.67 10.28 -57.66
CA PHE A 778 -5.00 9.23 -58.63
C PHE A 778 -4.33 7.88 -58.29
N ALA A 779 -3.23 7.86 -57.54
CA ALA A 779 -2.61 6.61 -57.08
C ALA A 779 -3.59 5.75 -56.26
N PHE A 780 -4.46 6.38 -55.44
CA PHE A 780 -5.48 5.67 -54.69
C PHE A 780 -6.55 5.04 -55.60
N LEU A 781 -6.98 5.76 -56.64
CA LEU A 781 -7.94 5.27 -57.64
C LEU A 781 -7.35 4.13 -58.48
N LEU A 782 -6.10 4.28 -58.96
CA LEU A 782 -5.37 3.25 -59.69
C LEU A 782 -5.26 1.95 -58.88
N VAL A 783 -4.91 2.03 -57.59
CA VAL A 783 -4.87 0.86 -56.71
C VAL A 783 -6.25 0.23 -56.50
N SER A 784 -7.32 1.01 -56.34
CA SER A 784 -8.69 0.47 -56.32
C SER A 784 -9.05 -0.24 -57.62
N CYS A 785 -8.70 0.33 -58.78
CA CYS A 785 -8.93 -0.30 -60.08
C CYS A 785 -8.13 -1.60 -60.25
N ILE A 786 -6.85 -1.64 -59.85
CA ILE A 786 -6.01 -2.84 -59.92
C ILE A 786 -6.52 -3.93 -58.96
N ILE A 787 -6.91 -3.58 -57.73
CA ILE A 787 -7.46 -4.54 -56.76
C ILE A 787 -8.87 -5.00 -57.15
N PHE A 788 -9.66 -4.17 -57.84
CA PHE A 788 -10.93 -4.57 -58.44
C PHE A 788 -10.72 -5.51 -59.65
N ALA A 789 -9.74 -5.24 -60.51
CA ALA A 789 -9.36 -6.14 -61.60
C ALA A 789 -8.84 -7.49 -61.07
N PHE A 790 -8.04 -7.48 -60.00
CA PHE A 790 -7.67 -8.69 -59.26
C PHE A 790 -8.91 -9.40 -58.68
N TRP A 791 -9.85 -8.67 -58.07
CA TRP A 791 -11.10 -9.23 -57.56
C TRP A 791 -11.97 -9.87 -58.65
N LEU A 792 -11.98 -9.36 -59.89
CA LEU A 792 -12.71 -10.00 -60.99
C LEU A 792 -12.12 -11.38 -61.34
N HIS A 793 -10.79 -11.49 -61.43
CA HIS A 793 -10.11 -12.68 -61.94
C HIS A 793 -9.74 -13.72 -60.85
N ALA A 794 -9.61 -13.30 -59.58
CA ALA A 794 -9.15 -14.16 -58.50
C ALA A 794 -10.06 -15.37 -58.20
N HIS A 795 -9.50 -16.41 -57.58
CA HIS A 795 -10.27 -17.53 -57.04
C HIS A 795 -11.16 -17.11 -55.86
N GLN A 796 -12.19 -17.89 -55.55
CA GLN A 796 -13.24 -17.55 -54.56
C GLN A 796 -12.70 -17.14 -53.18
N ALA A 797 -11.61 -17.75 -52.70
CA ALA A 797 -10.97 -17.36 -51.44
C ALA A 797 -10.32 -15.96 -51.51
N ASP A 798 -9.54 -15.67 -52.56
CA ASP A 798 -8.88 -14.38 -52.75
C ASP A 798 -9.89 -13.26 -53.10
N LYS A 799 -10.99 -13.58 -53.77
CA LYS A 799 -12.18 -12.73 -53.92
C LYS A 799 -12.75 -12.31 -52.57
N GLN A 800 -12.92 -13.25 -51.63
CA GLN A 800 -13.41 -12.95 -50.28
C GLN A 800 -12.39 -12.20 -49.41
N ARG A 801 -11.08 -12.32 -49.69
CA ARG A 801 -10.03 -11.57 -49.00
C ARG A 801 -9.97 -10.10 -49.47
N SER A 802 -9.93 -9.87 -50.79
CA SER A 802 -9.75 -8.53 -51.36
C SER A 802 -10.92 -7.57 -51.09
N ILE A 803 -12.16 -8.05 -50.91
CA ILE A 803 -13.32 -7.23 -50.50
C ILE A 803 -13.02 -6.36 -49.27
N PHE A 804 -12.37 -6.93 -48.25
CA PHE A 804 -12.09 -6.24 -46.98
C PHE A 804 -10.97 -5.19 -47.08
N PHE A 805 -10.16 -5.21 -48.14
CA PHE A 805 -9.19 -4.16 -48.42
C PHE A 805 -9.79 -3.10 -49.36
N LEU A 806 -10.41 -3.53 -50.46
CA LEU A 806 -10.91 -2.66 -51.53
C LEU A 806 -11.98 -1.66 -51.05
N ILE A 807 -12.89 -2.07 -50.15
CA ILE A 807 -13.94 -1.17 -49.64
C ILE A 807 -13.34 -0.03 -48.79
N PRO A 808 -12.59 -0.28 -47.70
CA PRO A 808 -11.91 0.79 -46.96
C PRO A 808 -10.93 1.60 -47.83
N TRP A 809 -10.19 0.95 -48.73
CA TRP A 809 -9.23 1.63 -49.59
C TRP A 809 -9.92 2.61 -50.56
N SER A 810 -11.06 2.23 -51.14
CA SER A 810 -11.87 3.13 -51.97
C SER A 810 -12.41 4.33 -51.19
N VAL A 811 -12.82 4.13 -49.92
CA VAL A 811 -13.25 5.22 -49.03
C VAL A 811 -12.10 6.20 -48.76
N VAL A 812 -10.89 5.70 -48.48
CA VAL A 812 -9.69 6.54 -48.32
C VAL A 812 -9.33 7.26 -49.62
N GLY A 813 -9.48 6.61 -50.78
CA GLY A 813 -9.27 7.24 -52.07
C GLY A 813 -10.26 8.38 -52.37
N ILE A 814 -11.54 8.20 -52.07
CA ILE A 814 -12.53 9.28 -52.20
C ILE A 814 -12.16 10.43 -51.25
N LEU A 815 -11.73 10.15 -50.02
CA LEU A 815 -11.22 11.17 -49.10
C LEU A 815 -9.98 11.89 -49.61
N ALA A 816 -9.05 11.21 -50.30
CA ALA A 816 -7.89 11.85 -50.92
C ALA A 816 -8.32 12.85 -52.02
N PHE A 817 -9.25 12.48 -52.90
CA PHE A 817 -9.84 13.41 -53.87
C PHE A 817 -10.60 14.57 -53.21
N LEU A 818 -11.29 14.32 -52.08
CA LEU A 818 -11.91 15.38 -51.27
C LEU A 818 -10.89 16.27 -50.55
N SER A 819 -9.66 15.82 -50.35
CA SER A 819 -8.56 16.62 -49.78
C SER A 819 -7.76 17.40 -50.84
N ALA A 820 -7.81 17.01 -52.11
CA ALA A 820 -7.11 17.68 -53.21
C ALA A 820 -7.43 19.18 -53.28
N TYR A 821 -6.43 19.97 -53.70
CA TYR A 821 -6.50 21.41 -53.87
C TYR A 821 -5.81 21.83 -55.18
N PRO A 822 -6.43 22.66 -56.03
CA PRO A 822 -7.76 23.25 -55.88
C PRO A 822 -8.90 22.22 -56.09
N PHE A 823 -9.91 22.24 -55.22
CA PHE A 823 -11.08 21.36 -55.32
C PHE A 823 -12.12 21.89 -56.32
N GLY A 824 -11.71 21.91 -57.59
CA GLY A 824 -12.56 22.30 -58.72
C GLY A 824 -13.39 21.15 -59.30
N TRP A 825 -13.88 21.35 -60.52
CA TRP A 825 -14.75 20.40 -61.23
C TRP A 825 -14.17 18.99 -61.38
N VAL A 826 -12.88 18.83 -61.69
CA VAL A 826 -12.29 17.51 -61.94
C VAL A 826 -12.23 16.65 -60.66
N PRO A 827 -11.65 17.10 -59.53
CA PRO A 827 -11.72 16.36 -58.28
C PRO A 827 -13.16 16.09 -57.80
N PHE A 828 -14.08 17.05 -57.98
CA PHE A 828 -15.47 16.87 -57.61
C PHE A 828 -16.14 15.75 -58.43
N VAL A 829 -16.10 15.80 -59.76
CA VAL A 829 -16.71 14.78 -60.64
C VAL A 829 -16.07 13.41 -60.43
N VAL A 830 -14.74 13.33 -60.30
CA VAL A 830 -14.05 12.06 -60.00
C VAL A 830 -14.46 11.51 -58.63
N SER A 831 -14.60 12.34 -57.59
CA SER A 831 -15.06 11.89 -56.27
C SER A 831 -16.48 11.31 -56.31
N VAL A 832 -17.38 11.91 -57.08
CA VAL A 832 -18.77 11.44 -57.27
C VAL A 832 -18.81 10.14 -58.07
N LEU A 833 -18.04 10.01 -59.15
CA LEU A 833 -17.96 8.78 -59.95
C LEU A 833 -17.32 7.63 -59.16
N TYR A 834 -16.27 7.89 -58.38
CA TYR A 834 -15.60 6.91 -57.53
C TYR A 834 -16.53 6.43 -56.40
N ALA A 835 -17.26 7.36 -55.76
CA ALA A 835 -18.29 7.02 -54.78
C ALA A 835 -19.45 6.23 -55.39
N ALA A 836 -19.95 6.60 -56.58
CA ALA A 836 -20.99 5.86 -57.29
C ALA A 836 -20.56 4.44 -57.69
N GLY A 837 -19.32 4.27 -58.17
CA GLY A 837 -18.73 2.96 -58.45
C GLY A 837 -18.62 2.08 -57.21
N LEU A 838 -18.20 2.66 -56.07
CA LEU A 838 -18.18 1.96 -54.79
C LEU A 838 -19.60 1.56 -54.31
N ILE A 839 -20.59 2.44 -54.48
CA ILE A 839 -22.00 2.16 -54.16
C ILE A 839 -22.53 0.99 -55.02
N ALA A 840 -22.27 1.01 -56.33
CA ALA A 840 -22.67 -0.08 -57.23
C ALA A 840 -21.99 -1.42 -56.87
N TYR A 841 -20.72 -1.38 -56.46
CA TYR A 841 -19.99 -2.55 -55.97
C TYR A 841 -20.58 -3.09 -54.65
N LEU A 842 -20.93 -2.21 -53.71
CA LEU A 842 -21.55 -2.58 -52.43
C LEU A 842 -22.94 -3.23 -52.61
N HIS A 843 -23.77 -2.71 -53.52
CA HIS A 843 -25.04 -3.34 -53.91
C HIS A 843 -24.83 -4.73 -54.53
N ARG A 844 -23.84 -4.89 -55.42
CA ARG A 844 -23.48 -6.20 -56.00
C ARG A 844 -23.04 -7.22 -54.92
N LEU A 845 -22.44 -6.74 -53.83
CA LEU A 845 -22.06 -7.56 -52.67
C LEU A 845 -23.18 -7.74 -51.63
N LYS A 846 -24.33 -7.06 -51.78
CA LYS A 846 -25.44 -7.03 -50.79
C LYS A 846 -25.00 -6.50 -49.42
N LEU A 847 -24.09 -5.52 -49.44
CA LEU A 847 -23.53 -4.84 -48.25
C LEU A 847 -24.14 -3.43 -48.09
N ASP A 848 -25.43 -3.32 -48.38
CA ASP A 848 -26.21 -2.10 -48.61
C ASP A 848 -26.00 -1.02 -47.55
N ILE A 849 -25.90 -1.40 -46.26
CA ILE A 849 -25.64 -0.48 -45.13
C ILE A 849 -24.35 0.33 -45.29
N LEU A 850 -23.31 -0.25 -45.92
CA LEU A 850 -22.04 0.44 -46.13
C LEU A 850 -22.14 1.54 -47.19
N SER A 851 -23.20 1.58 -48.02
CA SER A 851 -23.41 2.64 -49.02
C SER A 851 -23.56 4.03 -48.41
N GLY A 852 -23.98 4.11 -47.14
CA GLY A 852 -24.04 5.38 -46.40
C GLY A 852 -22.70 6.09 -46.25
N ILE A 853 -21.56 5.38 -46.31
CA ILE A 853 -20.24 6.00 -46.24
C ILE A 853 -19.95 6.82 -47.52
N PRO A 854 -19.91 6.25 -48.74
CA PRO A 854 -19.74 7.03 -49.97
C PRO A 854 -20.89 8.02 -50.21
N LEU A 855 -22.13 7.76 -49.80
CA LEU A 855 -23.21 8.76 -49.88
C LEU A 855 -22.94 9.99 -48.98
N PHE A 856 -22.41 9.79 -47.77
CA PHE A 856 -21.99 10.88 -46.90
C PHE A 856 -20.76 11.63 -47.44
N LEU A 857 -19.83 10.93 -48.12
CA LEU A 857 -18.71 11.58 -48.82
C LEU A 857 -19.18 12.39 -50.04
N ILE A 858 -20.21 11.95 -50.77
CA ILE A 858 -20.86 12.76 -51.82
C ILE A 858 -21.47 14.03 -51.20
N PHE A 859 -22.16 13.93 -50.07
CA PHE A 859 -22.67 15.10 -49.34
C PHE A 859 -21.55 16.07 -48.96
N ILE A 860 -20.46 15.60 -48.34
CA ILE A 860 -19.30 16.43 -48.01
C ILE A 860 -18.68 17.07 -49.26
N GLY A 861 -18.53 16.31 -50.35
CA GLY A 861 -18.00 16.81 -51.63
C GLY A 861 -18.86 17.91 -52.24
N THR A 862 -20.18 17.72 -52.30
CA THR A 862 -21.11 18.75 -52.79
C THR A 862 -21.08 19.99 -51.90
N MET A 863 -21.07 19.85 -50.57
CA MET A 863 -20.97 20.99 -49.66
C MET A 863 -19.63 21.73 -49.80
N LYS A 864 -18.50 21.02 -49.90
CA LYS A 864 -17.16 21.61 -50.14
C LYS A 864 -17.14 22.37 -51.48
N PHE A 865 -17.68 21.76 -52.55
CA PHE A 865 -17.76 22.38 -53.86
C PHE A 865 -18.61 23.66 -53.84
N LEU A 866 -19.80 23.61 -53.21
CA LEU A 866 -20.72 24.75 -53.08
C LEU A 866 -20.11 25.95 -52.32
N TYR A 867 -19.34 25.70 -51.26
CA TYR A 867 -18.69 26.78 -50.50
C TYR A 867 -17.44 27.35 -51.18
N ILE A 868 -16.57 26.51 -51.76
CA ILE A 868 -15.30 26.96 -52.36
C ILE A 868 -15.53 27.75 -53.66
N ASN A 869 -16.47 27.33 -54.51
CA ASN A 869 -16.65 27.92 -55.85
C ASN A 869 -17.57 29.16 -55.87
N GLN A 870 -17.67 29.89 -54.73
CA GLN A 870 -18.37 31.19 -54.57
C GLN A 870 -19.83 31.27 -55.08
N ILE A 871 -20.54 30.14 -55.12
CA ILE A 871 -21.94 30.05 -55.60
C ILE A 871 -22.89 30.86 -54.68
N SER A 872 -23.97 31.44 -55.23
CA SER A 872 -24.89 32.30 -54.46
C SER A 872 -25.71 31.53 -53.39
N PRO A 873 -26.20 32.19 -52.32
CA PRO A 873 -27.00 31.56 -51.26
C PRO A 873 -28.26 30.84 -51.75
N GLU A 874 -28.92 31.41 -52.76
CA GLU A 874 -30.17 30.91 -53.35
C GLU A 874 -29.87 29.67 -54.20
N PHE A 875 -28.81 29.71 -55.02
CA PHE A 875 -28.41 28.57 -55.85
C PHE A 875 -27.82 27.43 -55.00
N LYS A 876 -27.12 27.74 -53.89
CA LYS A 876 -26.74 26.77 -52.86
C LYS A 876 -27.97 26.06 -52.27
N THR A 877 -28.98 26.84 -51.89
CA THR A 877 -30.26 26.35 -51.34
C THR A 877 -30.98 25.44 -52.33
N LEU A 878 -31.13 25.87 -53.59
CA LEU A 878 -31.75 25.08 -54.66
C LEU A 878 -30.96 23.80 -54.97
N THR A 879 -29.63 23.87 -55.00
CA THR A 879 -28.77 22.70 -55.27
C THR A 879 -28.90 21.66 -54.15
N ALA A 880 -28.83 22.08 -52.88
CA ALA A 880 -29.00 21.17 -51.75
C ALA A 880 -30.41 20.57 -51.70
N ALA A 881 -31.46 21.37 -51.94
CA ALA A 881 -32.82 20.86 -52.06
C ALA A 881 -32.97 19.84 -53.20
N GLY A 882 -32.33 20.08 -54.36
CA GLY A 882 -32.32 19.17 -55.49
C GLY A 882 -31.66 17.82 -55.17
N PHE A 883 -30.43 17.83 -54.62
CA PHE A 883 -29.76 16.61 -54.16
C PHE A 883 -30.57 15.87 -53.07
N GLY A 884 -31.17 16.59 -52.13
CA GLY A 884 -32.05 16.04 -51.11
C GLY A 884 -33.27 15.33 -51.70
N LEU A 885 -33.96 15.95 -52.66
CA LEU A 885 -35.13 15.37 -53.34
C LEU A 885 -34.75 14.14 -54.17
N ILE A 886 -33.66 14.20 -54.95
CA ILE A 886 -33.17 13.07 -55.75
C ILE A 886 -32.87 11.87 -54.84
N LEU A 887 -32.13 12.07 -53.74
CA LEU A 887 -31.79 11.00 -52.80
C LEU A 887 -33.03 10.48 -52.03
N ALA A 888 -34.01 11.33 -51.71
CA ALA A 888 -35.26 10.90 -51.09
C ALA A 888 -36.11 10.03 -52.04
N ILE A 889 -36.12 10.35 -53.34
CA ILE A 889 -36.79 9.54 -54.37
C ILE A 889 -36.08 8.19 -54.54
N ILE A 890 -34.75 8.19 -54.68
CA ILE A 890 -33.94 6.95 -54.82
C ILE A 890 -34.09 6.05 -53.59
N GLY A 891 -34.06 6.61 -52.37
CA GLY A 891 -34.30 5.85 -51.15
C GLY A 891 -35.69 5.19 -51.14
N LYS A 892 -36.73 5.97 -51.50
CA LYS A 892 -38.12 5.50 -51.59
C LYS A 892 -38.33 4.42 -52.64
N THR A 893 -37.61 4.42 -53.77
CA THR A 893 -37.75 3.41 -54.82
C THR A 893 -36.92 2.15 -54.58
N ILE A 894 -35.74 2.25 -53.95
CA ILE A 894 -34.89 1.09 -53.64
C ILE A 894 -35.37 0.35 -52.38
N TYR A 895 -35.89 1.05 -51.36
CA TYR A 895 -36.20 0.45 -50.05
C TYR A 895 -37.66 0.60 -49.61
N ASN A 896 -38.35 -0.53 -49.43
CA ASN A 896 -39.74 -0.56 -48.94
C ASN A 896 -39.90 -0.16 -47.45
N ARG A 897 -38.83 -0.17 -46.66
CA ARG A 897 -38.77 0.31 -45.26
C ARG A 897 -37.48 1.09 -45.04
N THR A 898 -37.48 2.08 -44.15
CA THR A 898 -36.26 2.85 -43.83
C THR A 898 -35.18 2.01 -43.16
N PHE A 899 -35.57 1.03 -42.35
CA PHE A 899 -34.70 0.03 -41.74
C PHE A 899 -35.37 -1.35 -41.78
N LEU A 900 -34.61 -2.39 -42.14
CA LEU A 900 -35.01 -3.79 -42.08
C LEU A 900 -33.88 -4.62 -41.48
N PHE A 901 -34.11 -5.18 -40.30
CA PHE A 901 -33.17 -5.99 -39.54
C PHE A 901 -33.78 -7.36 -39.26
N GLU A 902 -34.01 -8.15 -40.32
CA GLU A 902 -34.65 -9.46 -40.25
C GLU A 902 -33.63 -10.57 -40.55
N GLY A 903 -33.27 -11.34 -39.50
CA GLY A 903 -32.29 -12.42 -39.59
C GLY A 903 -30.89 -11.95 -40.01
N LYS A 904 -30.36 -12.53 -41.08
CA LYS A 904 -29.04 -12.16 -41.65
C LYS A 904 -29.10 -10.98 -42.63
N ARG A 905 -30.27 -10.54 -43.09
CA ARG A 905 -30.40 -9.33 -43.91
C ARG A 905 -30.54 -8.11 -43.01
N LYS A 906 -29.53 -7.23 -43.07
CA LYS A 906 -29.55 -5.90 -42.47
C LYS A 906 -29.52 -4.90 -43.61
N GLN A 907 -30.61 -4.19 -43.83
CA GLN A 907 -30.73 -3.13 -44.82
C GLN A 907 -31.15 -1.83 -44.13
N ALA A 908 -30.50 -0.73 -44.49
CA ALA A 908 -30.83 0.61 -44.03
C ALA A 908 -30.84 1.53 -45.25
N ASP A 909 -31.86 2.37 -45.36
CA ASP A 909 -31.95 3.34 -46.44
C ASP A 909 -31.06 4.55 -46.14
N SER A 910 -29.78 4.41 -46.47
CA SER A 910 -28.81 5.49 -46.35
C SER A 910 -29.10 6.67 -47.29
N TYR A 911 -29.85 6.49 -48.38
CA TYR A 911 -30.21 7.59 -49.29
C TYR A 911 -31.22 8.53 -48.61
N THR A 912 -32.22 7.98 -47.91
CA THR A 912 -33.13 8.76 -47.06
C THR A 912 -32.36 9.49 -45.95
N ILE A 913 -31.35 8.88 -45.33
CA ILE A 913 -30.53 9.55 -44.30
C ILE A 913 -29.73 10.72 -44.91
N THR A 914 -29.07 10.52 -46.05
CA THR A 914 -28.29 11.58 -46.72
C THR A 914 -29.19 12.69 -47.28
N ALA A 915 -30.40 12.37 -47.74
CA ALA A 915 -31.40 13.36 -48.14
C ALA A 915 -31.77 14.33 -47.00
N PHE A 916 -31.95 13.80 -45.79
CA PHE A 916 -32.21 14.62 -44.60
C PHE A 916 -31.05 15.57 -44.28
N LEU A 917 -29.79 15.13 -44.46
CA LEU A 917 -28.61 15.99 -44.28
C LEU A 917 -28.57 17.13 -45.30
N PHE A 918 -28.94 16.87 -46.56
CA PHE A 918 -29.08 17.91 -47.58
C PHE A 918 -30.18 18.94 -47.26
N PHE A 919 -31.33 18.52 -46.74
CA PHE A 919 -32.36 19.48 -46.31
C PHE A 919 -31.94 20.27 -45.06
N LEU A 920 -31.22 19.64 -44.12
CA LEU A 920 -30.68 20.30 -42.93
C LEU A 920 -29.57 21.32 -43.28
N SER A 921 -28.77 21.07 -44.32
CA SER A 921 -27.67 21.96 -44.70
C SER A 921 -28.13 23.29 -45.29
N ILE A 922 -29.39 23.41 -45.73
CA ILE A 922 -29.98 24.65 -46.26
C ILE A 922 -29.91 25.80 -45.22
N TYR A 923 -30.12 25.51 -43.93
CA TYR A 923 -30.01 26.52 -42.86
C TYR A 923 -28.62 27.17 -42.77
N LEU A 924 -27.57 26.54 -43.33
CA LEU A 924 -26.20 27.06 -43.29
C LEU A 924 -25.92 28.13 -44.35
N PHE A 925 -26.82 28.33 -45.33
CA PHE A 925 -26.58 29.22 -46.47
C PHE A 925 -26.96 30.69 -46.24
N HIS A 926 -27.65 31.02 -45.14
CA HIS A 926 -27.91 32.41 -44.70
C HIS A 926 -28.55 33.32 -45.77
N ALA A 927 -29.52 32.81 -46.52
CA ALA A 927 -30.31 33.64 -47.44
C ALA A 927 -31.22 34.63 -46.67
N GLU A 928 -31.32 35.86 -47.16
CA GLU A 928 -32.09 36.93 -46.50
C GLU A 928 -33.61 36.79 -46.73
N ASP A 929 -34.00 36.15 -47.83
CA ASP A 929 -35.38 35.96 -48.23
C ASP A 929 -36.22 35.16 -47.24
N LEU A 930 -37.46 35.62 -46.99
CA LEU A 930 -38.43 34.92 -46.14
C LEU A 930 -38.74 33.50 -46.65
N TRP A 931 -38.83 33.32 -47.98
CA TRP A 931 -39.08 31.99 -48.56
C TRP A 931 -37.93 31.02 -48.25
N ALA A 932 -36.68 31.46 -48.37
CA ALA A 932 -35.51 30.63 -48.14
C ALA A 932 -35.30 30.30 -46.65
N LYS A 933 -35.70 31.21 -45.74
CA LYS A 933 -35.73 30.98 -44.29
C LYS A 933 -36.78 29.94 -43.88
N VAL A 934 -37.97 29.95 -44.50
CA VAL A 934 -39.10 29.06 -44.15
C VAL A 934 -39.05 27.71 -44.87
N LEU A 935 -38.48 27.65 -46.08
CA LEU A 935 -38.38 26.45 -46.91
C LEU A 935 -37.76 25.22 -46.21
N PRO A 936 -36.61 25.29 -45.49
CA PRO A 936 -36.01 24.09 -44.88
C PRO A 936 -36.91 23.47 -43.80
N GLY A 937 -37.56 24.27 -42.95
CA GLY A 937 -38.51 23.78 -41.94
C GLY A 937 -39.70 23.04 -42.57
N LEU A 938 -40.23 23.57 -43.67
CA LEU A 938 -41.28 22.92 -44.45
C LEU A 938 -40.80 21.64 -45.13
N LEU A 939 -39.67 21.67 -45.84
CA LEU A 939 -39.09 20.50 -46.51
C LEU A 939 -38.82 19.36 -45.52
N ILE A 940 -38.25 19.66 -44.34
CA ILE A 940 -37.96 18.65 -43.32
C ILE A 940 -39.26 18.11 -42.70
N SER A 941 -40.25 18.97 -42.38
CA SER A 941 -41.53 18.51 -41.82
C SER A 941 -42.29 17.59 -42.80
N ILE A 942 -42.36 17.99 -44.08
CA ILE A 942 -42.96 17.19 -45.15
C ILE A 942 -42.18 15.89 -45.35
N PHE A 943 -40.86 15.94 -45.43
CA PHE A 943 -40.00 14.77 -45.60
C PHE A 943 -40.20 13.75 -44.47
N ILE A 944 -40.19 14.19 -43.20
CA ILE A 944 -40.44 13.33 -42.04
C ILE A 944 -41.83 12.69 -42.15
N TYR A 945 -42.87 13.47 -42.47
CA TYR A 945 -44.23 12.96 -42.63
C TYR A 945 -44.32 11.89 -43.74
N LEU A 946 -43.63 12.08 -44.87
CA LEU A 946 -43.60 11.11 -45.98
C LEU A 946 -42.94 9.76 -45.60
N GLN A 947 -42.05 9.73 -44.59
CA GLN A 947 -41.48 8.46 -44.10
C GLN A 947 -42.44 7.64 -43.22
N ARG A 948 -43.60 8.19 -42.83
CA ARG A 948 -44.57 7.56 -41.92
C ARG A 948 -44.95 6.13 -42.30
N ASN A 949 -45.17 5.87 -43.59
CA ASN A 949 -45.57 4.55 -44.09
C ASN A 949 -44.40 3.56 -44.26
N ARG A 950 -43.14 4.01 -44.08
CA ARG A 950 -41.91 3.21 -44.23
C ARG A 950 -41.28 2.79 -42.89
N ILE A 951 -41.92 3.15 -41.77
CA ILE A 951 -41.53 2.81 -40.39
C ILE A 951 -42.45 1.69 -39.86
N PRO A 952 -41.94 0.74 -39.05
CA PRO A 952 -42.76 -0.33 -38.47
C PRO A 952 -43.99 0.18 -37.69
N SER A 953 -45.10 -0.54 -37.80
CA SER A 953 -46.43 -0.17 -37.23
C SER A 953 -46.40 0.21 -35.75
N ASN A 954 -45.51 -0.39 -34.95
CA ASN A 954 -45.35 -0.06 -33.54
C ASN A 954 -44.88 1.40 -33.29
N HIS A 955 -44.20 2.02 -34.25
CA HIS A 955 -43.65 3.39 -34.16
C HIS A 955 -44.25 4.37 -35.18
N PHE A 956 -45.34 3.98 -35.85
CA PHE A 956 -46.07 4.76 -36.88
C PHE A 956 -46.55 6.16 -36.40
N TRP A 957 -46.61 6.38 -35.09
CA TRP A 957 -46.95 7.67 -34.47
C TRP A 957 -45.78 8.66 -34.42
N MET A 958 -44.53 8.20 -34.44
CA MET A 958 -43.35 9.06 -34.25
C MET A 958 -43.20 10.14 -35.33
N PRO A 959 -43.30 9.85 -36.64
CA PRO A 959 -43.11 10.87 -37.67
C PRO A 959 -44.16 11.98 -37.61
N GLY A 960 -45.41 11.67 -37.23
CA GLY A 960 -46.47 12.66 -37.10
C GLY A 960 -46.27 13.63 -35.92
N LEU A 961 -45.60 13.20 -34.84
CA LEU A 961 -45.18 14.11 -33.77
C LEU A 961 -43.92 14.88 -34.14
N LEU A 962 -42.95 14.25 -34.80
CA LEU A 962 -41.71 14.90 -35.20
C LEU A 962 -41.94 15.97 -36.29
N SER A 963 -42.81 15.71 -37.27
CA SER A 963 -43.20 16.73 -38.27
C SER A 963 -43.93 17.91 -37.61
N GLY A 964 -44.82 17.63 -36.64
CA GLY A 964 -45.52 18.66 -35.86
C GLY A 964 -44.61 19.47 -34.93
N PHE A 965 -43.55 18.86 -34.39
CA PHE A 965 -42.52 19.57 -33.62
C PHE A 965 -41.65 20.47 -34.50
N VAL A 966 -41.17 19.95 -35.65
CA VAL A 966 -40.40 20.73 -36.63
C VAL A 966 -41.21 21.91 -37.17
N LEU A 967 -42.54 21.79 -37.28
CA LEU A 967 -43.43 22.89 -37.71
C LEU A 967 -43.39 24.12 -36.78
N LEU A 968 -42.86 24.02 -35.56
CA LEU A 968 -42.63 25.18 -34.70
C LEU A 968 -41.49 26.08 -35.21
N GLU A 969 -40.52 25.54 -35.96
CA GLU A 969 -39.42 26.31 -36.53
C GLU A 969 -39.91 27.39 -37.52
N PRO A 970 -40.65 27.06 -38.60
CA PRO A 970 -41.16 28.07 -39.51
C PRO A 970 -42.20 28.99 -38.86
N TYR A 971 -42.89 28.55 -37.79
CA TYR A 971 -43.75 29.42 -36.98
C TYR A 971 -42.95 30.50 -36.24
N TYR A 972 -41.84 30.14 -35.58
CA TYR A 972 -40.97 31.12 -34.91
C TYR A 972 -40.16 31.96 -35.92
N ALA A 973 -39.83 31.41 -37.09
CA ALA A 973 -39.24 32.17 -38.19
C ALA A 973 -40.20 33.28 -38.67
N LEU A 974 -41.49 32.96 -38.84
CA LEU A 974 -42.53 33.93 -39.16
C LEU A 974 -42.70 34.97 -38.03
N LEU A 975 -42.85 34.51 -36.78
CA LEU A 975 -43.13 35.37 -35.62
C LEU A 975 -42.01 36.39 -35.33
N ARG A 976 -40.77 36.13 -35.75
CA ARG A 976 -39.64 37.07 -35.66
C ARG A 976 -39.63 38.17 -36.72
N HIS A 977 -40.46 38.07 -37.76
CA HIS A 977 -40.65 39.12 -38.77
C HIS A 977 -41.96 39.91 -38.54
N ILE A 978 -42.52 39.86 -37.33
CA ILE A 978 -43.75 40.55 -36.90
C ILE A 978 -43.47 41.29 -35.58
N GLU A 979 -43.93 42.53 -35.46
CA GLU A 979 -43.73 43.35 -34.26
C GLU A 979 -44.77 43.04 -33.16
N ILE A 980 -44.33 42.95 -31.90
CA ILE A 980 -45.13 42.45 -30.76
C ILE A 980 -44.87 43.31 -29.50
N PRO A 981 -45.91 43.72 -28.73
CA PRO A 981 -45.75 44.48 -27.49
C PRO A 981 -45.05 43.69 -26.37
N ALA A 982 -44.10 44.31 -25.69
CA ALA A 982 -43.25 43.67 -24.66
C ALA A 982 -44.03 42.91 -23.57
N LEU A 983 -45.18 43.45 -23.12
CA LEU A 983 -46.04 42.89 -22.07
C LEU A 983 -46.80 41.61 -22.50
N LEU A 984 -46.70 41.19 -23.77
CA LEU A 984 -47.29 39.95 -24.30
C LEU A 984 -46.25 39.05 -25.00
N THR A 985 -44.97 39.45 -25.00
CA THR A 985 -43.91 38.74 -25.72
C THR A 985 -43.57 37.40 -25.08
N ARG A 986 -43.61 37.27 -23.75
CA ARG A 986 -43.36 35.99 -23.06
C ARG A 986 -44.44 34.96 -23.41
N GLU A 987 -45.68 35.41 -23.42
CA GLU A 987 -46.91 34.62 -23.58
C GLU A 987 -46.94 33.99 -24.97
N LEU A 988 -46.77 34.80 -26.02
CA LEU A 988 -46.78 34.34 -27.41
C LEU A 988 -45.64 33.38 -27.74
N TYR A 989 -44.49 33.52 -27.07
CA TYR A 989 -43.39 32.56 -27.22
C TYR A 989 -43.67 31.22 -26.52
N VAL A 990 -44.45 31.20 -25.43
CA VAL A 990 -44.76 29.99 -24.64
C VAL A 990 -45.98 29.21 -25.16
N LEU A 991 -47.01 29.90 -25.66
CA LEU A 991 -48.27 29.29 -26.12
C LEU A 991 -48.13 28.09 -27.09
N PRO A 992 -47.21 28.09 -28.08
CA PRO A 992 -47.03 26.95 -28.98
C PRO A 992 -46.65 25.64 -28.29
N TRP A 993 -45.95 25.70 -27.15
CA TRP A 993 -45.59 24.52 -26.35
C TRP A 993 -46.80 23.91 -25.66
N ILE A 994 -47.79 24.72 -25.31
CA ILE A 994 -49.08 24.27 -24.76
C ILE A 994 -49.89 23.54 -25.86
N ALA A 995 -49.89 24.07 -27.09
CA ALA A 995 -50.49 23.39 -28.25
C ALA A 995 -49.78 22.06 -28.56
N LEU A 996 -48.44 22.03 -28.51
CA LEU A 996 -47.63 20.84 -28.75
C LEU A 996 -47.90 19.72 -27.73
N ILE A 997 -48.00 20.02 -26.43
CA ILE A 997 -48.28 18.99 -25.41
C ILE A 997 -49.72 18.45 -25.54
N ILE A 998 -50.68 19.26 -26.01
CA ILE A 998 -52.05 18.82 -26.34
C ILE A 998 -52.03 17.87 -27.55
N LEU A 999 -51.33 18.21 -28.64
CA LEU A 999 -51.16 17.34 -29.81
C LEU A 999 -50.49 16.01 -29.41
N THR A 1000 -49.44 16.08 -28.57
CA THR A 1000 -48.72 14.93 -28.02
C THR A 1000 -49.66 14.02 -27.20
N ARG A 1001 -50.49 14.60 -26.32
CA ARG A 1001 -51.48 13.86 -25.54
C ARG A 1001 -52.58 13.24 -26.42
N LYS A 1002 -52.96 13.87 -27.54
CA LYS A 1002 -53.93 13.34 -28.50
C LYS A 1002 -53.38 12.12 -29.26
N ILE A 1003 -52.10 12.12 -29.64
CA ILE A 1003 -51.47 11.04 -30.41
C ILE A 1003 -50.98 9.87 -29.52
N LEU A 1004 -50.59 10.14 -28.27
CA LEU A 1004 -50.04 9.11 -27.35
C LEU A 1004 -51.03 8.58 -26.30
N LYS A 1005 -52.30 8.97 -26.40
CA LYS A 1005 -53.37 8.80 -25.40
C LYS A 1005 -53.34 7.44 -24.70
N ASP A 1006 -53.28 6.37 -25.47
CA ASP A 1006 -53.56 5.01 -24.98
C ASP A 1006 -52.28 4.19 -24.66
N ARG A 1007 -51.08 4.76 -24.82
CA ARG A 1007 -49.80 4.07 -24.53
C ARG A 1007 -48.98 4.68 -23.40
N TYR A 1008 -48.85 6.00 -23.35
CA TYR A 1008 -47.86 6.67 -22.51
C TYR A 1008 -48.46 7.69 -21.52
N GLY A 1009 -49.74 7.54 -21.16
CA GLY A 1009 -50.48 8.49 -20.30
C GLY A 1009 -49.80 8.90 -18.99
N LYS A 1010 -49.05 7.99 -18.34
CA LYS A 1010 -48.28 8.33 -17.12
C LYS A 1010 -47.05 9.21 -17.40
N LEU A 1011 -46.42 9.05 -18.57
CA LEU A 1011 -45.27 9.86 -18.99
C LEU A 1011 -45.72 11.23 -19.50
N THR A 1012 -46.77 11.29 -20.33
CA THR A 1012 -47.32 12.56 -20.80
C THR A 1012 -47.88 13.41 -19.66
N ASN A 1013 -48.48 12.82 -18.63
CA ASN A 1013 -48.86 13.54 -17.40
C ASN A 1013 -47.63 14.12 -16.67
N ARG A 1014 -46.54 13.36 -16.51
CA ARG A 1014 -45.29 13.88 -15.90
C ARG A 1014 -44.64 15.00 -16.72
N LEU A 1015 -44.66 14.90 -18.05
CA LEU A 1015 -44.18 15.96 -18.95
C LEU A 1015 -45.07 17.21 -18.87
N GLN A 1016 -46.39 17.03 -18.74
CA GLN A 1016 -47.35 18.12 -18.51
C GLN A 1016 -47.07 18.83 -17.18
N TRP A 1017 -46.86 18.10 -16.07
CA TRP A 1017 -46.38 18.67 -14.80
C TRP A 1017 -45.10 19.49 -14.95
N ALA A 1018 -44.06 18.91 -15.58
CA ALA A 1018 -42.76 19.55 -15.71
C ALA A 1018 -42.84 20.84 -16.55
N LEU A 1019 -43.49 20.78 -17.72
CA LEU A 1019 -43.68 21.94 -18.59
C LEU A 1019 -44.44 23.06 -17.88
N LEU A 1020 -45.51 22.74 -17.13
CA LEU A 1020 -46.28 23.72 -16.37
C LEU A 1020 -45.45 24.38 -15.26
N ILE A 1021 -44.67 23.59 -14.50
CA ILE A 1021 -43.75 24.14 -13.48
C ILE A 1021 -42.73 25.08 -14.14
N SER A 1022 -42.11 24.67 -15.25
CA SER A 1022 -41.13 25.51 -15.97
C SER A 1022 -41.75 26.81 -16.47
N VAL A 1023 -42.96 26.77 -17.04
CA VAL A 1023 -43.69 27.98 -17.47
C VAL A 1023 -44.03 28.87 -16.28
N SER A 1024 -44.58 28.32 -15.18
CA SER A 1024 -44.89 29.10 -13.99
C SER A 1024 -43.64 29.73 -13.35
N LEU A 1025 -42.50 29.03 -13.33
CA LEU A 1025 -41.25 29.59 -12.78
C LEU A 1025 -40.66 30.69 -13.66
N LEU A 1026 -40.74 30.59 -14.99
CA LEU A 1026 -40.31 31.66 -15.90
C LEU A 1026 -41.15 32.93 -15.73
N LEU A 1027 -42.45 32.79 -15.48
CA LEU A 1027 -43.35 33.92 -15.20
C LEU A 1027 -43.08 34.53 -13.80
N VAL A 1028 -42.86 33.69 -12.77
CA VAL A 1028 -42.45 34.17 -11.43
C VAL A 1028 -41.10 34.89 -11.48
N GLN A 1029 -40.15 34.43 -12.29
CA GLN A 1029 -38.85 35.08 -12.46
C GLN A 1029 -38.99 36.48 -13.08
N ASP A 1030 -39.84 36.67 -14.09
CA ASP A 1030 -40.09 37.98 -14.68
C ASP A 1030 -40.69 38.95 -13.66
N GLY A 1031 -41.69 38.52 -12.89
CA GLY A 1031 -42.30 39.37 -11.86
C GLY A 1031 -41.40 39.71 -10.67
N LEU A 1032 -40.39 38.88 -10.37
CA LEU A 1032 -39.35 39.20 -9.39
C LEU A 1032 -38.25 40.11 -9.99
N ALA A 1033 -38.02 40.06 -11.30
CA ALA A 1033 -37.01 40.88 -11.97
C ALA A 1033 -37.52 42.31 -12.27
N SER A 1034 -38.81 42.47 -12.56
CA SER A 1034 -39.41 43.77 -12.86
C SER A 1034 -39.67 44.63 -11.60
N ASN A 1035 -39.79 44.00 -10.42
CA ASN A 1035 -40.22 44.63 -9.16
C ASN A 1035 -41.57 45.39 -9.26
N THR A 1036 -42.42 45.12 -10.26
CA THR A 1036 -43.74 45.76 -10.36
C THR A 1036 -44.84 44.97 -9.65
N VAL A 1037 -45.81 45.69 -9.10
CA VAL A 1037 -47.02 45.08 -8.53
C VAL A 1037 -47.89 44.42 -9.62
N TYR A 1038 -47.81 44.90 -10.87
CA TYR A 1038 -48.59 44.35 -11.98
C TYR A 1038 -48.16 42.95 -12.37
N ASP A 1039 -46.85 42.66 -12.43
CA ASP A 1039 -46.38 41.31 -12.76
C ASP A 1039 -46.65 40.33 -11.61
N ALA A 1040 -46.51 40.78 -10.36
CA ALA A 1040 -46.94 40.02 -9.19
C ALA A 1040 -48.45 39.68 -9.23
N LEU A 1041 -49.29 40.59 -9.74
CA LEU A 1041 -50.72 40.36 -9.96
C LEU A 1041 -51.02 39.45 -11.16
N ILE A 1042 -50.27 39.55 -12.27
CA ILE A 1042 -50.42 38.66 -13.44
C ILE A 1042 -50.03 37.23 -13.05
N VAL A 1043 -48.90 37.05 -12.38
CA VAL A 1043 -48.45 35.76 -11.83
C VAL A 1043 -49.43 35.23 -10.79
N GLY A 1044 -49.95 36.09 -9.90
CA GLY A 1044 -51.01 35.74 -8.95
C GLY A 1044 -52.30 35.27 -9.63
N THR A 1045 -52.72 35.94 -10.71
CA THR A 1045 -53.94 35.62 -11.45
C THR A 1045 -53.79 34.33 -12.27
N LEU A 1046 -52.65 34.13 -12.95
CA LEU A 1046 -52.38 32.91 -13.72
C LEU A 1046 -52.19 31.69 -12.80
N SER A 1047 -51.54 31.85 -11.65
CA SER A 1047 -51.44 30.78 -10.64
C SER A 1047 -52.79 30.45 -10.01
N LEU A 1048 -53.66 31.43 -9.77
CA LEU A 1048 -55.04 31.22 -9.33
C LEU A 1048 -55.89 30.49 -10.37
N LEU A 1049 -55.86 30.91 -11.64
CA LEU A 1049 -56.56 30.26 -12.76
C LEU A 1049 -56.08 28.81 -12.96
N SER A 1050 -54.77 28.57 -12.84
CA SER A 1050 -54.19 27.24 -12.83
C SER A 1050 -54.73 26.41 -11.66
N MET A 1051 -54.73 26.94 -10.44
CA MET A 1051 -55.23 26.24 -9.26
C MET A 1051 -56.72 25.85 -9.41
N LEU A 1052 -57.55 26.75 -9.94
CA LEU A 1052 -58.96 26.52 -10.21
C LEU A 1052 -59.17 25.46 -11.30
N ALA A 1053 -58.44 25.54 -12.42
CA ALA A 1053 -58.50 24.53 -13.49
C ALA A 1053 -58.06 23.14 -13.00
N GLY A 1054 -57.02 23.07 -12.17
CA GLY A 1054 -56.56 21.82 -11.55
C GLY A 1054 -57.60 21.19 -10.61
N THR A 1055 -58.31 22.04 -9.86
CA THR A 1055 -59.43 21.60 -9.00
C THR A 1055 -60.58 21.07 -9.85
N PHE A 1056 -61.03 21.83 -10.85
CA PHE A 1056 -62.21 21.50 -11.67
C PHE A 1056 -62.00 20.25 -12.52
N PHE A 1057 -60.88 20.14 -13.25
CA PHE A 1057 -60.55 18.97 -14.06
C PHE A 1057 -59.93 17.81 -13.26
N ARG A 1058 -59.78 17.96 -11.93
CA ARG A 1058 -59.13 17.01 -11.00
C ARG A 1058 -57.70 16.61 -11.39
N ILE A 1059 -56.98 17.49 -12.09
CA ILE A 1059 -55.58 17.30 -12.50
C ILE A 1059 -54.68 17.95 -11.44
N LYS A 1060 -53.99 17.14 -10.63
CA LYS A 1060 -53.09 17.64 -9.56
C LYS A 1060 -52.08 18.69 -10.04
N ALA A 1061 -51.62 18.59 -11.29
CA ALA A 1061 -50.56 19.41 -11.86
C ALA A 1061 -50.84 20.92 -11.76
N TYR A 1062 -52.01 21.35 -12.24
CA TYR A 1062 -52.37 22.77 -12.20
C TYR A 1062 -52.68 23.24 -10.76
N PHE A 1063 -53.22 22.34 -9.92
CA PHE A 1063 -53.57 22.63 -8.52
C PHE A 1063 -52.35 22.96 -7.66
N PHE A 1064 -51.45 21.99 -7.44
CA PHE A 1064 -50.35 22.15 -6.48
C PHE A 1064 -49.32 23.19 -6.91
N VAL A 1065 -49.13 23.38 -8.23
CA VAL A 1065 -48.20 24.39 -8.78
C VAL A 1065 -48.76 25.80 -8.52
N GLY A 1066 -50.07 26.00 -8.67
CA GLY A 1066 -50.72 27.27 -8.30
C GLY A 1066 -50.60 27.57 -6.80
N SER A 1067 -50.92 26.61 -5.93
CA SER A 1067 -50.87 26.82 -4.47
C SER A 1067 -49.45 27.05 -3.92
N GLY A 1068 -48.44 26.38 -4.48
CA GLY A 1068 -47.06 26.46 -4.00
C GLY A 1068 -46.40 27.81 -4.25
N VAL A 1069 -46.65 28.40 -5.42
CA VAL A 1069 -46.16 29.75 -5.79
C VAL A 1069 -46.73 30.82 -4.86
N LEU A 1070 -47.99 30.68 -4.45
CA LEU A 1070 -48.69 31.65 -3.60
C LEU A 1070 -48.14 31.70 -2.16
N LEU A 1071 -47.82 30.55 -1.55
CA LEU A 1071 -47.30 30.48 -0.18
C LEU A 1071 -45.87 31.03 -0.03
N LEU A 1072 -45.02 30.84 -1.04
CA LEU A 1072 -43.62 31.28 -1.02
C LEU A 1072 -43.49 32.80 -0.85
N ASN A 1073 -44.47 33.55 -1.35
CA ASN A 1073 -44.54 35.01 -1.32
C ASN A 1073 -44.65 35.62 0.11
N VAL A 1074 -45.11 34.83 1.09
CA VAL A 1074 -45.48 35.34 2.43
C VAL A 1074 -44.35 35.21 3.46
N LEU A 1075 -43.55 34.13 3.39
CA LEU A 1075 -42.68 33.73 4.51
C LEU A 1075 -41.43 34.61 4.71
N LEU A 1076 -41.04 35.40 3.70
CA LEU A 1076 -39.76 36.12 3.62
C LEU A 1076 -39.68 37.41 4.48
N GLN A 1077 -40.47 37.57 5.55
CA GLN A 1077 -40.80 38.90 6.12
C GLN A 1077 -40.59 39.12 7.65
N THR A 1078 -40.16 38.17 8.50
CA THR A 1078 -40.14 38.34 10.00
C THR A 1078 -38.94 37.67 10.75
N ARG A 1079 -38.37 38.22 11.86
CA ARG A 1079 -37.06 37.73 12.43
C ARG A 1079 -36.71 37.70 13.98
N PRO A 1080 -36.13 38.71 14.70
CA PRO A 1080 -35.01 38.46 15.67
C PRO A 1080 -35.06 39.09 17.10
N TYR A 1081 -34.79 38.37 18.24
CA TYR A 1081 -35.18 38.90 19.60
C TYR A 1081 -34.44 38.59 20.97
N TRP A 1082 -33.38 37.76 21.20
CA TRP A 1082 -33.09 37.20 22.59
C TRP A 1082 -31.64 37.16 23.18
N GLY A 1083 -31.48 37.26 24.53
CA GLY A 1083 -30.40 36.59 25.36
C GLY A 1083 -29.64 37.40 26.47
N SER A 1084 -29.33 36.82 27.66
CA SER A 1084 -28.44 37.39 28.74
C SER A 1084 -28.09 36.44 29.95
N LEU A 1085 -27.23 36.90 30.91
CA LEU A 1085 -27.01 36.53 32.38
C LEU A 1085 -25.57 36.04 32.88
N PRO A 1086 -25.20 36.17 34.20
CA PRO A 1086 -23.81 36.04 34.76
C PRO A 1086 -23.57 35.01 35.93
N TRP A 1087 -22.33 34.86 36.45
CA TRP A 1087 -21.76 33.55 36.92
C TRP A 1087 -21.74 33.07 38.42
N TRP A 1088 -21.24 33.80 39.44
CA TRP A 1088 -20.77 33.10 40.69
C TRP A 1088 -21.83 32.31 41.48
N ALA A 1089 -23.11 32.73 41.41
CA ALA A 1089 -24.22 32.01 42.02
C ALA A 1089 -24.34 30.55 41.53
N TYR A 1090 -23.90 30.28 40.29
CA TYR A 1090 -23.96 28.94 39.68
C TYR A 1090 -23.10 27.91 40.44
N LEU A 1091 -22.02 28.32 41.13
CA LEU A 1091 -21.17 27.39 41.88
C LEU A 1091 -21.80 26.92 43.20
N LEU A 1092 -22.41 27.84 43.96
CA LEU A 1092 -23.16 27.49 45.19
C LEU A 1092 -24.44 26.70 44.88
N ILE A 1093 -25.15 27.09 43.81
CA ILE A 1093 -26.32 26.34 43.32
C ILE A 1093 -25.89 24.95 42.85
N ALA A 1094 -24.81 24.81 42.06
CA ALA A 1094 -24.33 23.50 41.63
C ALA A 1094 -23.89 22.59 42.79
N GLY A 1095 -23.10 23.11 43.75
CA GLY A 1095 -22.61 22.29 44.87
C GLY A 1095 -23.73 21.74 45.75
N SER A 1096 -24.70 22.58 46.11
CA SER A 1096 -25.88 22.18 46.90
C SER A 1096 -26.82 21.25 46.12
N LEU A 1097 -27.05 21.53 44.84
CA LEU A 1097 -27.92 20.73 43.98
C LEU A 1097 -27.33 19.35 43.68
N LEU A 1098 -26.01 19.21 43.52
CA LEU A 1098 -25.34 17.91 43.33
C LEU A 1098 -25.48 16.99 44.54
N ILE A 1099 -25.29 17.53 45.76
CA ILE A 1099 -25.49 16.78 47.01
C ILE A 1099 -26.97 16.38 47.16
N THR A 1100 -27.89 17.29 46.84
CA THR A 1100 -29.34 17.02 46.89
C THR A 1100 -29.76 15.94 45.88
N VAL A 1101 -29.25 16.00 44.64
CA VAL A 1101 -29.55 15.04 43.56
C VAL A 1101 -28.94 13.66 43.82
N ALA A 1102 -27.81 13.57 44.54
CA ALA A 1102 -27.26 12.29 44.99
C ALA A 1102 -28.22 11.60 45.98
N SER A 1103 -28.58 12.28 47.07
CA SER A 1103 -29.52 11.78 48.09
C SER A 1103 -30.90 11.45 47.50
N TYR A 1104 -31.43 12.31 46.63
CA TYR A 1104 -32.71 12.08 45.94
C TYR A 1104 -32.66 10.87 44.99
N ASN A 1105 -31.52 10.56 44.38
CA ASN A 1105 -31.37 9.37 43.53
C ASN A 1105 -31.35 8.06 44.32
N GLU A 1106 -30.76 8.06 45.51
CA GLU A 1106 -30.73 6.92 46.42
C GLU A 1106 -32.14 6.67 46.99
N TRP A 1107 -32.90 7.73 47.28
CA TRP A 1107 -34.34 7.65 47.63
C TRP A 1107 -35.22 7.17 46.47
N LYS A 1108 -35.07 7.76 45.27
CA LYS A 1108 -35.88 7.40 44.08
C LYS A 1108 -35.73 5.92 43.70
N LYS A 1109 -34.57 5.29 43.98
CA LYS A 1109 -34.36 3.84 43.81
C LYS A 1109 -35.37 2.99 44.59
N GLN A 1110 -35.87 3.47 45.73
CA GLN A 1110 -36.91 2.77 46.53
C GLN A 1110 -38.31 2.86 45.90
N GLN A 1111 -38.58 3.85 45.04
CA GLN A 1111 -39.88 4.03 44.40
C GLN A 1111 -39.98 3.39 43.01
N THR A 1112 -38.90 3.35 42.22
CA THR A 1112 -38.96 2.71 40.88
C THR A 1112 -39.20 1.19 40.93
N ALA A 1113 -39.11 0.58 42.11
CA ALA A 1113 -39.56 -0.80 42.38
C ALA A 1113 -41.11 -0.98 42.35
N LYS A 1114 -41.89 0.04 41.92
CA LYS A 1114 -43.36 0.00 41.84
C LYS A 1114 -43.98 0.25 40.44
N GLY A 1115 -43.22 0.79 39.47
CA GLY A 1115 -43.41 0.72 37.99
C GLY A 1115 -44.72 1.17 37.29
N GLU A 1116 -44.68 2.29 36.52
CA GLU A 1116 -45.70 2.74 35.52
C GLU A 1116 -45.05 3.55 34.36
N GLU A 1117 -45.74 3.78 33.21
CA GLU A 1117 -45.25 4.53 32.01
C GLU A 1117 -46.32 5.42 31.28
N PRO A 1118 -45.95 6.40 30.40
CA PRO A 1118 -46.82 7.52 29.96
C PRO A 1118 -47.21 7.63 28.45
N LEU A 1119 -48.05 8.64 28.13
CA LEU A 1119 -49.04 8.68 27.02
C LEU A 1119 -48.66 9.20 25.60
N ILE A 1120 -47.46 9.73 25.34
CA ILE A 1120 -47.21 10.60 24.16
C ILE A 1120 -47.27 9.90 22.77
N SER A 1121 -47.26 8.57 22.71
CA SER A 1121 -47.03 7.79 21.47
C SER A 1121 -48.18 7.74 20.44
N ILE A 1122 -49.42 8.09 20.83
CA ILE A 1122 -50.63 7.67 20.07
C ILE A 1122 -50.98 8.61 18.89
N TRP A 1123 -50.71 9.91 18.99
CA TRP A 1123 -51.32 10.94 18.11
C TRP A 1123 -50.90 10.93 16.63
N LYS A 1124 -49.74 10.34 16.30
CA LYS A 1124 -49.04 10.55 15.02
C LYS A 1124 -49.72 9.93 13.79
N ASN A 1125 -50.52 8.88 13.96
CA ASN A 1125 -50.82 7.93 12.87
C ASN A 1125 -52.04 8.27 11.98
N ILE A 1126 -52.82 9.30 12.30
CA ILE A 1126 -54.14 9.53 11.69
C ILE A 1126 -54.08 10.29 10.34
N ILE A 1127 -53.18 11.26 10.20
CA ILE A 1127 -53.23 12.27 9.12
C ILE A 1127 -52.93 11.68 7.72
N ILE A 1128 -52.03 10.70 7.62
CA ILE A 1128 -51.45 10.22 6.35
C ILE A 1128 -52.48 9.55 5.42
N LYS A 1129 -53.64 9.13 5.94
CA LYS A 1129 -54.58 8.23 5.22
C LYS A 1129 -55.42 8.91 4.13
N LYS A 1130 -55.63 10.24 4.16
CA LYS A 1130 -56.61 10.96 3.28
C LYS A 1130 -56.08 11.44 1.92
N LEU A 1131 -54.78 11.46 1.65
CA LEU A 1131 -54.18 12.20 0.52
C LEU A 1131 -54.00 11.40 -0.81
N LYS A 1132 -54.61 10.22 -0.97
CA LYS A 1132 -54.24 9.27 -2.04
C LYS A 1132 -55.15 9.22 -3.29
N GLU A 1133 -56.29 9.93 -3.32
CA GLU A 1133 -57.40 9.59 -4.23
C GLU A 1133 -57.51 10.42 -5.52
N TRP A 1134 -56.70 11.47 -5.71
CA TRP A 1134 -56.75 12.33 -6.91
C TRP A 1134 -55.91 11.75 -8.08
N GLN A 1135 -56.02 12.29 -9.30
CA GLN A 1135 -55.23 11.88 -10.49
C GLN A 1135 -53.90 12.65 -10.66
#